data_AF-A0A3A5A1V1-F1
#
_entry.id   AF-A0A3A5A1V1-F1
#
_cell.length_a   1.000
_cell.length_b   1.000
_cell.length_c   1.000
_cell.angle_alpha   90.00
_cell.angle_beta   90.00
_cell.angle_gamma   90.00
#
_symmetry.space_group_name_H-M   'P 1'
#
loop_
_entity.id
_entity.type
_entity.pdbx_description
1 polymer ?
#
loop_
_entity_poly.entity_id
_entity_poly.type
_entity_poly.pdbx_seq_one_letter_code
_entity_poly.pdbx_strand_id
1 'polypeptide(L)'
;MSDNESESQGRELFIGIDAGSVSLNCVVIDREKKILYESPYVRHLGKVEEEVLALMRNLHERFSAERIRAIAFTGNHGKKISEKLGGFYEFETITQVLGALHLKPDVRSIISMGGQDTALFQIRQGNGKDSSSWELEYFNTNGPCASGTGSFIDQQAQRLATAIYSARKSATDTDTILKDFIELGLKSQKPAHVACRCTVFTKSDMIHLQNKGERLEDIIYGLHTGNARNYMSTIVSNRSLEDPILFVGGLSLNQLQVRAFRAYFPDLIVPPHSTSAGALGVAIHALETGVTNRPDPKNLEVEEEGAILDLPCASRLQIKKTPFPEDNTVGRPPAGKRAPVYLGIDIGSTTTKYALMTESREIIHKSYVHTQGKPIEVTQKLLQTIVDALGNRIEIKGVATTGSGRNVVGDFLNADLIIDEITAHARGAVEIDPDIDTIFEIGGQDSKYVSIVNTHPLDFDMNKVCAAGTGSFLHELANKYGINIVGEFQEVALSSERPVKLAERCTVFMESDLVSYHQKGVSKKDLIAGLCYAIVYNYLNRVVGKRKIGERVMFLGGPSLNKAVVAAFEDVLGRGLLVPKHREVLGAFGAAISLQEKMAAESKTGSIFRGLKSAIQDRMDFAEKVCQADPACHNQCKLKIYDFDGRKSVWGGECGRYEVFRTSGRKSQNLFELREEIWSGYMLGVSEELKDEPIFEVDGRPTVGMQRSLYTIQTGVLWAHFFDRLGYRVVLTPPTSNRISASGIEVMIAETCYPIKVSHGHVKEMAGKTKYLFLPAIVNMPTPGKEDMGFYCPLVQGNTYMVRMAVGLEKDRLISPVVHLKHDLPTLSVELEQQIGPKLRLSRGRIRAALEYASERQNQFTKELHQRGREILENHDTDRPLVIVTGRPYNLYDERLNLRLGRNLAKIGMSAMPMDFLDLSSVDLSDFPNMYWGLGAQILRAARFIRSHPYAFGLHLTNFSCGADSFLEHFYKFIMEDKPYLILELDEHSAVAGMMTRLEAFRNVVENVMQKGRAMQALRREISN
;
A
#
# COMPACT_ATOMS: atom_id res chain seq x y z
N MET A 1 -4.26 -1.35 -62.99
CA MET A 1 -4.76 -0.72 -64.23
C MET A 1 -6.25 -0.54 -64.06
N SER A 2 -6.86 0.62 -64.12
CA SER A 2 -6.47 2.01 -64.36
C SER A 2 -7.72 2.78 -63.93
N ASP A 3 -7.60 3.72 -62.97
CA ASP A 3 -8.57 4.81 -62.70
C ASP A 3 -8.30 5.44 -61.31
N ASN A 4 -7.11 6.02 -61.11
CA ASN A 4 -6.92 6.99 -60.00
C ASN A 4 -5.66 7.88 -60.13
N GLU A 5 -5.09 8.02 -61.33
CA GLU A 5 -3.85 8.80 -61.54
C GLU A 5 -4.09 10.26 -62.00
N SER A 6 -5.33 10.76 -62.05
CA SER A 6 -5.63 12.10 -62.61
C SER A 6 -6.15 13.18 -61.65
N GLU A 7 -6.14 12.99 -60.32
CA GLU A 7 -6.49 14.04 -59.34
C GLU A 7 -5.33 14.50 -58.43
N SER A 8 -4.10 14.01 -58.63
CA SER A 8 -2.97 14.22 -57.70
C SER A 8 -2.10 15.46 -57.96
N GLN A 9 -2.65 16.54 -58.52
CA GLN A 9 -1.92 17.82 -58.57
C GLN A 9 -1.78 18.43 -57.16
N GLY A 10 -0.57 18.37 -56.59
CA GLY A 10 0.00 19.43 -55.75
C GLY A 10 -0.58 19.71 -54.35
N ARG A 11 -1.16 18.73 -53.63
CA ARG A 11 -1.59 18.97 -52.23
C ARG A 11 -0.39 19.00 -51.29
N GLU A 12 -0.16 20.16 -50.68
CA GLU A 12 0.75 20.35 -49.54
C GLU A 12 0.30 19.52 -48.34
N LEU A 13 1.27 18.92 -47.65
CA LEU A 13 1.08 17.99 -46.54
C LEU A 13 1.70 18.55 -45.26
N PHE A 14 0.99 18.34 -44.15
CA PHE A 14 1.43 18.71 -42.81
C PHE A 14 1.50 17.43 -41.97
N ILE A 15 2.65 17.20 -41.35
CA ILE A 15 2.92 16.01 -40.56
C ILE A 15 3.00 16.41 -39.10
N GLY A 16 2.24 15.72 -38.26
CA GLY A 16 2.31 15.87 -36.82
C GLY A 16 2.81 14.57 -36.19
N ILE A 17 3.82 14.69 -35.34
CA ILE A 17 4.44 13.58 -34.61
C ILE A 17 4.28 13.84 -33.12
N ASP A 18 3.59 12.95 -32.43
CA ASP A 18 3.50 12.93 -30.97
C ASP A 18 4.50 11.92 -30.42
N ALA A 19 5.60 12.44 -29.88
CA ALA A 19 6.65 11.66 -29.22
C ALA A 19 6.37 11.65 -27.70
N GLY A 20 5.40 10.83 -27.31
CA GLY A 20 4.93 10.69 -25.93
C GLY A 20 5.92 9.98 -25.01
N SER A 21 5.51 9.72 -23.75
CA SER A 21 6.36 9.08 -22.73
C SER A 21 6.70 7.62 -23.01
N VAL A 22 5.81 6.88 -23.70
CA VAL A 22 5.93 5.43 -23.96
C VAL A 22 5.76 5.08 -25.43
N SER A 23 5.14 5.94 -26.23
CA SER A 23 4.75 5.67 -27.61
C SER A 23 4.98 6.84 -28.55
N LEU A 24 4.99 6.51 -29.83
CA LEU A 24 5.13 7.43 -30.96
C LEU A 24 3.86 7.32 -31.82
N ASN A 25 3.21 8.46 -32.06
CA ASN A 25 2.06 8.56 -32.96
C ASN A 25 2.37 9.55 -34.07
N CYS A 26 1.81 9.32 -35.26
CA CYS A 26 2.01 10.21 -36.40
C CYS A 26 0.75 10.32 -37.24
N VAL A 27 0.43 11.55 -37.64
CA VAL A 27 -0.69 11.86 -38.53
C VAL A 27 -0.20 12.77 -39.66
N VAL A 28 -0.69 12.51 -40.87
CA VAL A 28 -0.46 13.34 -42.05
C VAL A 28 -1.79 13.90 -42.53
N ILE A 29 -1.89 15.21 -42.64
CA ILE A 29 -3.08 15.93 -43.12
C ILE A 29 -2.78 16.74 -44.38
N ASP A 30 -3.81 17.04 -45.16
CA ASP A 30 -3.77 18.07 -46.22
C ASP A 30 -4.25 19.44 -45.72
N ARG A 31 -4.26 20.43 -46.62
CA ARG A 31 -4.75 21.80 -46.35
C ARG A 31 -6.23 21.87 -45.92
N GLU A 32 -7.03 20.86 -46.21
CA GLU A 32 -8.43 20.77 -45.78
C GLU A 32 -8.56 20.10 -44.39
N LYS A 33 -7.44 19.87 -43.71
CA LYS A 33 -7.34 19.14 -42.44
C LYS A 33 -7.78 17.67 -42.55
N LYS A 34 -7.85 17.10 -43.75
CA LYS A 34 -8.24 15.70 -43.94
C LYS A 34 -7.08 14.79 -43.58
N ILE A 35 -7.32 13.81 -42.70
CA ILE A 35 -6.34 12.77 -42.38
C ILE A 35 -6.12 11.89 -43.62
N LEU A 36 -4.90 11.94 -44.16
CA LEU A 36 -4.48 11.11 -45.29
C LEU A 36 -3.77 9.84 -44.83
N TYR A 37 -3.11 9.90 -43.68
CA TYR A 37 -2.41 8.77 -43.09
C TYR A 37 -2.29 8.92 -41.58
N GLU A 38 -2.46 7.81 -40.88
CA GLU A 38 -2.13 7.62 -39.48
C GLU A 38 -1.14 6.46 -39.38
N SER A 39 0.01 6.70 -38.74
CA SER A 39 0.94 5.62 -38.42
C SER A 39 0.35 4.71 -37.37
N PRO A 40 0.59 3.38 -37.44
CA PRO A 40 0.29 2.49 -36.32
C PRO A 40 0.87 3.03 -35.01
N TYR A 41 0.14 2.81 -33.92
CA TYR A 41 0.62 3.11 -32.57
C TYR A 41 1.85 2.24 -32.28
N VAL A 42 3.02 2.86 -32.08
CA VAL A 42 4.29 2.17 -31.81
C VAL A 42 4.80 2.53 -30.43
N ARG A 43 5.18 1.53 -29.64
CA ARG A 43 5.85 1.74 -28.34
C ARG A 43 7.35 1.79 -28.56
N HIS A 44 7.98 2.91 -28.18
CA HIS A 44 9.39 3.14 -28.49
C HIS A 44 10.36 2.47 -27.49
N LEU A 45 9.88 1.96 -26.33
CA LEU A 45 10.70 1.24 -25.34
C LEU A 45 12.00 1.96 -24.93
N GLY A 46 11.94 3.29 -24.84
CA GLY A 46 13.11 4.16 -24.56
C GLY A 46 13.96 4.56 -25.77
N LYS A 47 13.76 3.94 -26.94
CA LYS A 47 14.48 4.21 -28.20
C LYS A 47 13.81 5.29 -29.05
N VAL A 48 13.49 6.42 -28.44
CA VAL A 48 12.66 7.46 -29.09
C VAL A 48 13.30 7.98 -30.38
N GLU A 49 14.60 8.29 -30.35
CA GLU A 49 15.31 8.86 -31.50
C GLU A 49 15.40 7.86 -32.67
N GLU A 50 15.67 6.58 -32.40
CA GLU A 50 15.69 5.50 -33.42
C GLU A 50 14.32 5.33 -34.09
N GLU A 51 13.24 5.29 -33.31
CA GLU A 51 11.88 5.10 -33.83
C GLU A 51 11.38 6.32 -34.60
N VAL A 52 11.72 7.53 -34.16
CA VAL A 52 11.41 8.76 -34.91
C VAL A 52 12.15 8.77 -36.23
N LEU A 53 13.42 8.37 -36.26
CA LEU A 53 14.20 8.27 -37.49
C LEU A 53 13.61 7.23 -38.45
N ALA A 54 13.21 6.07 -37.95
CA ALA A 54 12.53 5.04 -38.74
C ALA A 54 11.20 5.55 -39.32
N LEU A 55 10.39 6.23 -38.49
CA LEU A 55 9.15 6.87 -38.91
C LEU A 55 9.39 7.93 -39.99
N MET A 56 10.37 8.82 -39.81
CA MET A 56 10.69 9.84 -40.79
C MET A 56 11.13 9.23 -42.12
N ARG A 57 11.98 8.19 -42.11
CA ARG A 57 12.39 7.48 -43.34
C ARG A 57 11.17 6.90 -44.06
N ASN A 58 10.28 6.23 -43.33
CA ASN A 58 9.04 5.68 -43.90
C ASN A 58 8.14 6.77 -44.52
N LEU A 59 8.04 7.93 -43.86
CA LEU A 59 7.26 9.06 -44.38
C LEU A 59 7.86 9.65 -45.67
N HIS A 60 9.18 9.76 -45.77
CA HIS A 60 9.87 10.24 -46.99
C HIS A 60 9.77 9.25 -48.14
N GLU A 61 9.76 7.94 -47.86
CA GLU A 61 9.51 6.91 -48.87
C GLU A 61 8.06 6.95 -49.38
N ARG A 62 7.11 7.22 -48.48
CA ARG A 62 5.68 7.19 -48.80
C ARG A 62 5.16 8.49 -49.41
N PHE A 63 5.72 9.62 -49.02
CA PHE A 63 5.32 10.95 -49.48
C PHE A 63 6.55 11.69 -50.03
N SER A 64 6.45 12.24 -51.24
CA SER A 64 7.53 13.03 -51.83
C SER A 64 7.88 14.23 -50.94
N ALA A 65 9.17 14.41 -50.63
CA ALA A 65 9.67 15.49 -49.77
C ALA A 65 9.23 16.91 -50.22
N GLU A 66 8.98 17.10 -51.51
CA GLU A 66 8.49 18.36 -52.08
C GLU A 66 7.06 18.72 -51.66
N ARG A 67 6.25 17.73 -51.24
CA ARG A 67 4.87 17.91 -50.79
C ARG A 67 4.77 18.18 -49.29
N ILE A 68 5.78 17.79 -48.50
CA ILE A 68 5.78 17.98 -47.05
C ILE A 68 6.14 19.44 -46.76
N ARG A 69 5.16 20.21 -46.30
CA ARG A 69 5.31 21.63 -46.00
C ARG A 69 5.87 21.86 -44.60
N ALA A 70 5.43 21.03 -43.65
CA ALA A 70 5.92 21.05 -42.27
C ALA A 70 5.87 19.67 -41.62
N ILE A 71 6.83 19.44 -40.73
CA ILE A 71 6.82 18.38 -39.73
C ILE A 71 6.88 19.05 -38.36
N ALA A 72 5.87 18.77 -37.54
CA ALA A 72 5.69 19.35 -36.22
C ALA A 72 5.65 18.26 -35.16
N PHE A 73 6.12 18.60 -33.96
CA PHE A 73 6.34 17.68 -32.86
C PHE A 73 5.56 18.12 -31.62
N THR A 74 5.02 17.14 -30.88
CA THR A 74 4.41 17.32 -29.57
C THR A 74 4.79 16.17 -28.65
N GLY A 75 4.30 16.19 -27.41
CA GLY A 75 4.56 15.18 -26.39
C GLY A 75 5.86 15.40 -25.61
N ASN A 76 6.10 14.53 -24.64
CA ASN A 76 7.19 14.66 -23.66
C ASN A 76 8.60 14.71 -24.28
N HIS A 77 8.82 13.99 -25.38
CA HIS A 77 10.11 13.99 -26.08
C HIS A 77 10.14 14.94 -27.29
N GLY A 78 8.98 15.45 -27.71
CA GLY A 78 8.83 16.23 -28.94
C GLY A 78 9.73 17.45 -28.99
N LYS A 79 9.91 18.17 -27.86
CA LYS A 79 10.73 19.38 -27.81
C LYS A 79 12.19 19.09 -28.15
N LYS A 80 12.82 18.15 -27.43
CA LYS A 80 14.23 17.77 -27.63
C LYS A 80 14.47 17.28 -29.06
N ILE A 81 13.54 16.47 -29.59
CA ILE A 81 13.61 15.93 -30.95
C ILE A 81 13.50 17.06 -31.97
N SER A 82 12.54 17.96 -31.80
CA SER A 82 12.36 19.10 -32.70
C SER A 82 13.59 20.02 -32.73
N GLU A 83 14.22 20.26 -31.58
CA GLU A 83 15.41 21.11 -31.46
C GLU A 83 16.61 20.49 -32.22
N LYS A 84 16.82 19.17 -32.09
CA LYS A 84 17.85 18.45 -32.85
C LYS A 84 17.58 18.47 -34.36
N LEU A 85 16.33 18.26 -34.76
CA LEU A 85 15.95 18.13 -36.16
C LEU A 85 15.75 19.47 -36.88
N GLY A 86 15.62 20.59 -36.16
CA GLY A 86 15.17 21.87 -36.73
C GLY A 86 13.68 21.89 -37.07
N GLY A 87 12.87 21.15 -36.29
CA GLY A 87 11.42 21.06 -36.41
C GLY A 87 10.68 22.14 -35.62
N PHE A 88 9.35 22.13 -35.72
CA PHE A 88 8.47 22.96 -34.91
C PHE A 88 7.91 22.14 -33.73
N TYR A 89 7.79 22.74 -32.55
CA TYR A 89 7.24 22.10 -31.37
C TYR A 89 6.11 22.93 -30.76
N GLU A 90 5.06 22.25 -30.32
CA GLU A 90 3.99 22.83 -29.52
C GLU A 90 3.68 21.93 -28.31
N PHE A 91 3.16 22.54 -27.25
CA PHE A 91 2.80 21.87 -26.02
C PHE A 91 1.62 20.90 -26.21
N GLU A 92 1.75 19.73 -25.58
CA GLU A 92 0.78 18.65 -25.65
C GLU A 92 -0.64 19.11 -25.28
N THR A 93 -0.79 19.89 -24.21
CA THR A 93 -2.07 20.42 -23.72
C THR A 93 -2.90 21.08 -24.83
N ILE A 94 -2.26 21.91 -25.68
CA ILE A 94 -2.94 22.61 -26.77
C ILE A 94 -3.25 21.64 -27.90
N THR A 95 -2.27 20.82 -28.28
CA THR A 95 -2.41 19.90 -29.41
C THR A 95 -3.46 18.81 -29.16
N GLN A 96 -3.57 18.27 -27.94
CA GLN A 96 -4.61 17.29 -27.58
C GLN A 96 -6.01 17.90 -27.73
N VAL A 97 -6.19 19.14 -27.29
CA VAL A 97 -7.48 19.86 -27.41
C VAL A 97 -7.84 20.13 -28.88
N LEU A 98 -6.89 20.62 -29.68
CA LEU A 98 -7.10 20.86 -31.11
C LEU A 98 -7.44 19.57 -31.87
N GLY A 99 -6.73 18.48 -31.59
CA GLY A 99 -7.03 17.18 -32.18
C GLY A 99 -8.40 16.66 -31.77
N ALA A 100 -8.75 16.75 -30.49
CA ALA A 100 -10.05 16.34 -29.98
C ALA A 100 -11.21 17.15 -30.59
N LEU A 101 -11.07 18.47 -30.72
CA LEU A 101 -12.05 19.34 -31.39
C LEU A 101 -12.19 19.01 -32.87
N HIS A 102 -11.13 18.59 -33.54
CA HIS A 102 -11.23 18.13 -34.92
C HIS A 102 -12.01 16.80 -35.02
N LEU A 103 -11.77 15.86 -34.10
CA LEU A 103 -12.46 14.57 -34.07
C LEU A 103 -13.94 14.70 -33.65
N LYS A 104 -14.24 15.63 -32.75
CA LYS A 104 -15.59 15.91 -32.23
C LYS A 104 -15.75 17.43 -31.95
N PRO A 105 -16.25 18.22 -32.93
CA PRO A 105 -16.30 19.68 -32.84
C PRO A 105 -17.07 20.25 -31.65
N ASP A 106 -18.10 19.56 -31.21
CA ASP A 106 -18.98 19.93 -30.08
C ASP A 106 -18.52 19.35 -28.73
N VAL A 107 -17.33 18.75 -28.63
CA VAL A 107 -16.80 18.17 -27.39
C VAL A 107 -16.78 19.21 -26.26
N ARG A 108 -17.15 18.76 -25.05
CA ARG A 108 -17.19 19.58 -23.84
C ARG A 108 -16.18 19.13 -22.80
N SER A 109 -15.91 17.83 -22.72
CA SER A 109 -14.92 17.29 -21.80
C SER A 109 -14.02 16.28 -22.52
N ILE A 110 -12.71 16.35 -22.29
CA ILE A 110 -11.73 15.44 -22.87
C ILE A 110 -10.97 14.78 -21.73
N ILE A 111 -11.08 13.46 -21.64
CA ILE A 111 -10.24 12.60 -20.82
C ILE A 111 -9.08 12.14 -21.70
N SER A 112 -7.85 12.52 -21.37
CA SER A 112 -6.64 12.03 -22.03
C SER A 112 -5.87 11.13 -21.09
N MET A 113 -5.62 9.88 -21.47
CA MET A 113 -4.79 8.96 -20.69
C MET A 113 -3.78 8.25 -21.58
N GLY A 114 -2.52 8.68 -21.45
CA GLY A 114 -1.35 8.13 -22.11
C GLY A 114 -0.54 7.19 -21.22
N GLY A 115 0.74 7.04 -21.58
CA GLY A 115 1.69 6.16 -20.89
C GLY A 115 1.98 6.63 -19.47
N GLN A 116 2.53 7.82 -19.28
CA GLN A 116 2.84 8.39 -17.95
C GLN A 116 2.02 9.64 -17.63
N ASP A 117 1.20 10.07 -18.59
CA ASP A 117 0.53 11.35 -18.58
C ASP A 117 -0.98 11.12 -18.67
N THR A 118 -1.71 11.80 -17.79
CA THR A 118 -3.15 11.72 -17.66
C THR A 118 -3.67 13.14 -17.44
N ALA A 119 -4.67 13.55 -18.23
CA ALA A 119 -5.19 14.90 -18.21
C ALA A 119 -6.72 14.95 -18.39
N LEU A 120 -7.33 15.96 -17.80
CA LEU A 120 -8.70 16.39 -18.06
C LEU A 120 -8.66 17.78 -18.70
N PHE A 121 -9.43 17.96 -19.78
CA PHE A 121 -9.69 19.27 -20.38
C PHE A 121 -11.20 19.52 -20.44
N GLN A 122 -11.65 20.71 -20.03
CA GLN A 122 -13.04 21.15 -20.17
C GLN A 122 -13.11 22.35 -21.12
N ILE A 123 -13.98 22.24 -22.11
CA ILE A 123 -14.07 23.15 -23.24
C ILE A 123 -15.41 23.89 -23.20
N ARG A 124 -15.33 25.22 -23.21
CA ARG A 124 -16.47 26.10 -23.40
C ARG A 124 -16.56 26.49 -24.88
N GLN A 125 -17.67 26.10 -25.51
CA GLN A 125 -17.98 26.51 -26.89
C GLN A 125 -18.55 27.93 -26.92
N GLY A 126 -18.22 28.70 -27.95
CA GLY A 126 -18.72 30.05 -28.18
C GLY A 126 -20.22 30.11 -28.49
N ASN A 127 -20.88 31.20 -28.11
CA ASN A 127 -22.32 31.38 -28.31
C ASN A 127 -22.66 31.97 -29.69
N GLY A 128 -23.57 31.32 -30.42
CA GLY A 128 -24.47 31.90 -31.43
C GLY A 128 -23.86 32.40 -32.76
N LYS A 129 -22.93 33.36 -32.75
CA LYS A 129 -22.37 34.01 -33.96
C LYS A 129 -20.96 33.57 -34.34
N ASP A 130 -20.25 32.93 -33.42
CA ASP A 130 -18.87 32.45 -33.62
C ASP A 130 -18.77 31.01 -33.07
N SER A 131 -19.61 30.11 -33.59
CA SER A 131 -19.72 28.70 -33.14
C SER A 131 -18.45 27.88 -33.40
N SER A 132 -17.45 28.47 -34.08
CA SER A 132 -16.11 27.92 -34.27
C SER A 132 -15.12 28.30 -33.15
N SER A 133 -15.50 29.24 -32.28
CA SER A 133 -14.64 29.67 -31.17
C SER A 133 -14.81 28.74 -29.97
N TRP A 134 -13.69 28.32 -29.39
CA TRP A 134 -13.63 27.48 -28.21
C TRP A 134 -12.67 28.10 -27.19
N GLU A 135 -12.90 27.83 -25.92
CA GLU A 135 -12.03 28.23 -24.82
C GLU A 135 -11.78 27.04 -23.90
N LEU A 136 -10.51 26.82 -23.54
CA LEU A 136 -10.13 25.86 -22.51
C LEU A 136 -10.47 26.46 -21.14
N GLU A 137 -11.66 26.15 -20.63
CA GLU A 137 -12.17 26.66 -19.36
C GLU A 137 -11.37 26.09 -18.17
N TYR A 138 -10.98 24.82 -18.27
CA TYR A 138 -10.23 24.16 -17.22
C TYR A 138 -9.35 23.05 -17.78
N PHE A 139 -8.19 22.85 -17.16
CA PHE A 139 -7.40 21.65 -17.35
C PHE A 139 -6.78 21.19 -16.03
N ASN A 140 -6.54 19.90 -15.92
CA ASN A 140 -5.82 19.28 -14.80
C ASN A 140 -4.99 18.10 -15.31
N THR A 141 -3.80 17.90 -14.75
CA THR A 141 -2.88 16.82 -15.14
C THR A 141 -2.39 16.08 -13.91
N ASN A 142 -2.02 14.82 -14.05
CA ASN A 142 -1.39 14.09 -12.96
C ASN A 142 -0.01 14.68 -12.60
N GLY A 143 0.40 14.49 -11.34
CA GLY A 143 1.78 14.76 -10.92
C GLY A 143 2.75 13.70 -11.46
N PRO A 144 4.06 13.75 -11.11
CA PRO A 144 5.10 12.84 -11.61
C PRO A 144 4.93 11.36 -11.20
N CYS A 145 3.82 10.99 -10.56
CA CYS A 145 3.52 9.62 -10.19
C CYS A 145 2.81 8.92 -11.35
N ALA A 146 3.29 7.73 -11.73
CA ALA A 146 2.63 6.89 -12.74
C ALA A 146 1.28 6.32 -12.27
N SER A 147 0.88 6.48 -11.01
CA SER A 147 -0.42 6.00 -10.53
C SER A 147 -1.57 6.72 -11.25
N GLY A 148 -2.54 5.98 -11.78
CA GLY A 148 -3.62 6.57 -12.59
C GLY A 148 -3.30 6.71 -14.08
N THR A 149 -2.27 6.04 -14.62
CA THR A 149 -1.81 6.17 -16.02
C THR A 149 -1.79 4.81 -16.74
N GLY A 150 -1.51 4.78 -18.05
CA GLY A 150 -1.33 3.54 -18.79
C GLY A 150 -0.15 2.70 -18.30
N SER A 151 0.96 3.33 -17.92
CA SER A 151 2.15 2.63 -17.39
C SER A 151 1.84 1.89 -16.10
N PHE A 152 0.91 2.41 -15.28
CA PHE A 152 0.45 1.71 -14.08
C PHE A 152 -0.21 0.37 -14.42
N ILE A 153 -1.06 0.35 -15.45
CA ILE A 153 -1.70 -0.87 -15.95
C ILE A 153 -0.66 -1.80 -16.59
N ASP A 154 0.26 -1.27 -17.39
CA ASP A 154 1.34 -2.04 -18.01
C ASP A 154 2.18 -2.79 -16.98
N GLN A 155 2.58 -2.10 -15.92
CA GLN A 155 3.35 -2.69 -14.83
C GLN A 155 2.57 -3.81 -14.15
N GLN A 156 1.26 -3.66 -13.92
CA GLN A 156 0.46 -4.71 -13.30
C GLN A 156 0.20 -5.90 -14.24
N ALA A 157 0.02 -5.64 -15.54
CA ALA A 157 -0.15 -6.68 -16.54
C ALA A 157 1.10 -7.54 -16.69
N GLN A 158 2.27 -6.91 -16.81
CA GLN A 158 3.55 -7.63 -16.89
C GLN A 158 3.82 -8.48 -15.64
N ARG A 159 3.41 -8.01 -14.46
CA ARG A 159 3.50 -8.78 -13.21
C ARG A 159 2.59 -10.02 -13.25
N LEU A 160 1.33 -9.86 -13.66
CA LEU A 160 0.37 -10.96 -13.75
C LEU A 160 0.61 -11.88 -14.94
N ALA A 161 1.44 -11.49 -15.91
CA ALA A 161 1.80 -12.31 -17.06
C ALA A 161 2.30 -13.70 -16.63
N THR A 162 3.13 -13.79 -15.59
CA THR A 162 3.62 -15.08 -15.08
C THR A 162 2.51 -16.01 -14.58
N ALA A 163 1.39 -15.47 -14.10
CA ALA A 163 0.22 -16.25 -13.71
C ALA A 163 -0.65 -16.67 -14.91
N ILE A 164 -0.67 -15.86 -15.98
CA ILE A 164 -1.40 -16.13 -17.22
C ILE A 164 -0.67 -17.18 -18.08
N TYR A 165 0.64 -16.99 -18.27
CA TYR A 165 1.51 -17.83 -19.09
C TYR A 165 2.27 -18.81 -18.20
N SER A 166 1.61 -19.90 -17.81
CA SER A 166 2.17 -20.94 -16.94
C SER A 166 3.53 -21.47 -17.44
N ALA A 167 4.67 -20.98 -16.93
CA ALA A 167 6.06 -21.45 -17.14
C ALA A 167 6.50 -21.84 -18.58
N ARG A 168 5.65 -21.63 -19.59
CA ARG A 168 5.85 -22.02 -20.99
C ARG A 168 6.00 -20.75 -21.81
N LYS A 169 7.22 -20.62 -22.32
CA LYS A 169 7.77 -19.54 -23.17
C LYS A 169 7.79 -18.18 -22.49
N SER A 170 8.96 -17.55 -22.53
CA SER A 170 9.06 -16.10 -22.37
C SER A 170 8.19 -15.45 -23.43
N ALA A 171 7.01 -14.97 -23.06
CA ALA A 171 6.30 -14.01 -23.89
C ALA A 171 7.16 -12.75 -23.86
N THR A 172 8.01 -12.58 -24.87
CA THR A 172 8.89 -11.42 -25.03
C THR A 172 8.14 -10.20 -25.56
N ASP A 173 6.87 -10.37 -25.96
CA ASP A 173 6.05 -9.29 -26.51
C ASP A 173 5.06 -8.75 -25.47
N THR A 174 5.26 -7.50 -25.08
CA THR A 174 4.45 -6.79 -24.08
C THR A 174 3.02 -6.58 -24.56
N ASP A 175 2.81 -6.45 -25.87
CA ASP A 175 1.49 -6.15 -26.42
C ASP A 175 0.59 -7.40 -26.39
N THR A 176 1.17 -8.58 -26.62
CA THR A 176 0.48 -9.87 -26.42
C THR A 176 0.08 -10.06 -24.94
N ILE A 177 0.96 -9.72 -23.99
CA ILE A 177 0.65 -9.78 -22.55
C ILE A 177 -0.54 -8.89 -22.21
N LEU A 178 -0.54 -7.64 -22.70
CA LEU A 178 -1.61 -6.68 -22.44
C LEU A 178 -2.95 -7.12 -23.03
N LYS A 179 -2.94 -7.67 -24.24
CA LYS A 179 -4.15 -8.18 -24.87
C LYS A 179 -4.79 -9.31 -24.06
N ASP A 180 -4.02 -10.34 -23.71
CA ASP A 180 -4.49 -11.47 -22.90
C ASP A 180 -4.98 -11.01 -21.51
N PHE A 181 -4.28 -10.03 -20.93
CA PHE A 181 -4.66 -9.41 -19.67
C PHE A 181 -6.04 -8.75 -19.73
N ILE A 182 -6.29 -7.94 -20.77
CA ILE A 182 -7.58 -7.26 -20.98
C ILE A 182 -8.68 -8.29 -21.26
N GLU A 183 -8.44 -9.27 -22.14
CA GLU A 183 -9.40 -10.32 -22.48
C GLU A 183 -9.80 -11.16 -21.26
N LEU A 184 -8.85 -11.45 -20.36
CA LEU A 184 -9.13 -12.17 -19.12
C LEU A 184 -10.02 -11.35 -18.18
N GLY A 185 -9.70 -10.07 -17.97
CA GLY A 185 -10.51 -9.20 -17.10
C GLY A 185 -11.93 -8.95 -17.62
N LEU A 186 -12.12 -8.90 -18.94
CA LEU A 186 -13.44 -8.74 -19.56
C LEU A 186 -14.40 -9.91 -19.26
N LYS A 187 -13.89 -11.10 -18.92
CA LYS A 187 -14.71 -12.26 -18.50
C LYS A 187 -15.36 -12.04 -17.13
N SER A 188 -14.84 -11.14 -16.31
CA SER A 188 -15.42 -10.84 -15.00
C SER A 188 -16.68 -9.99 -15.11
N GLN A 189 -17.67 -10.33 -14.27
CA GLN A 189 -18.87 -9.52 -14.04
C GLN A 189 -18.81 -8.75 -12.72
N LYS A 190 -17.83 -9.05 -11.85
CA LYS A 190 -17.73 -8.47 -10.52
C LYS A 190 -16.27 -8.11 -10.19
N PRO A 191 -15.95 -6.82 -10.06
CA PRO A 191 -14.59 -6.40 -9.76
C PRO A 191 -14.22 -6.75 -8.31
N ALA A 192 -12.99 -7.22 -8.09
CA ALA A 192 -12.40 -7.27 -6.75
C ALA A 192 -12.05 -5.85 -6.29
N HIS A 193 -12.03 -5.61 -4.97
CA HIS A 193 -11.63 -4.31 -4.44
C HIS A 193 -10.10 -4.24 -4.39
N VAL A 194 -9.49 -3.59 -5.38
CA VAL A 194 -8.03 -3.41 -5.49
C VAL A 194 -7.65 -1.97 -5.16
N ALA A 195 -6.78 -1.78 -4.17
CA ALA A 195 -6.23 -0.47 -3.82
C ALA A 195 -5.30 0.03 -4.94
N CYS A 196 -5.69 1.09 -5.65
CA CYS A 196 -4.97 1.56 -6.84
C CYS A 196 -4.09 2.79 -6.61
N ARG A 197 -3.95 3.31 -5.37
CA ARG A 197 -3.28 4.58 -5.07
C ARG A 197 -1.84 4.69 -5.56
N CYS A 198 -1.10 3.58 -5.55
CA CYS A 198 0.30 3.51 -5.97
C CYS A 198 0.60 2.09 -6.49
N THR A 199 1.46 1.98 -7.51
CA THR A 199 1.89 0.71 -8.12
C THR A 199 2.43 -0.29 -7.09
N VAL A 200 3.05 0.20 -6.01
CA VAL A 200 3.59 -0.63 -4.93
C VAL A 200 2.48 -1.18 -4.02
N PHE A 201 1.51 -0.33 -3.67
CA PHE A 201 0.38 -0.72 -2.82
C PHE A 201 -0.52 -1.72 -3.55
N THR A 202 -0.83 -1.41 -4.81
CA THR A 202 -1.64 -2.27 -5.67
C THR A 202 -1.04 -3.67 -5.79
N LYS A 203 0.28 -3.76 -5.94
CA LYS A 203 0.98 -5.06 -5.97
C LYS A 203 0.76 -5.87 -4.69
N SER A 204 1.01 -5.28 -3.53
CA SER A 204 0.84 -5.97 -2.25
C SER A 204 -0.60 -6.45 -2.10
N ASP A 205 -1.57 -5.59 -2.39
CA ASP A 205 -3.00 -5.89 -2.28
C ASP A 205 -3.42 -7.00 -3.25
N MET A 206 -3.03 -6.93 -4.53
CA MET A 206 -3.29 -7.96 -5.53
C MET A 206 -2.74 -9.32 -5.11
N ILE A 207 -1.52 -9.38 -4.56
CA ILE A 207 -0.90 -10.63 -4.14
C ILE A 207 -1.60 -11.20 -2.91
N HIS A 208 -2.06 -10.35 -1.99
CA HIS A 208 -2.92 -10.79 -0.89
C HIS A 208 -4.26 -11.34 -1.40
N LEU A 209 -4.89 -10.70 -2.38
CA LEU A 209 -6.13 -11.19 -3.00
C LEU A 209 -5.90 -12.54 -3.71
N GLN A 210 -4.80 -12.71 -4.45
CA GLN A 210 -4.42 -13.98 -5.06
C GLN A 210 -4.20 -15.07 -4.01
N ASN A 211 -3.50 -14.77 -2.91
CA ASN A 211 -3.27 -15.72 -1.81
C ASN A 211 -4.57 -16.10 -1.08
N LYS A 212 -5.61 -15.26 -1.12
CA LYS A 212 -6.98 -15.58 -0.66
C LYS A 212 -7.78 -16.39 -1.69
N GLY A 213 -7.20 -16.61 -2.88
CA GLY A 213 -7.81 -17.33 -3.98
C GLY A 213 -8.85 -16.53 -4.76
N GLU A 214 -8.82 -15.19 -4.70
CA GLU A 214 -9.63 -14.38 -5.61
C GLU A 214 -9.26 -14.68 -7.07
N ARG A 215 -10.26 -14.70 -7.95
CA ARG A 215 -10.06 -15.06 -9.35
C ARG A 215 -9.27 -13.97 -10.05
N LEU A 216 -8.36 -14.36 -10.94
CA LEU A 216 -7.48 -13.43 -11.61
C LEU A 216 -8.26 -12.42 -12.46
N GLU A 217 -9.33 -12.86 -13.13
CA GLU A 217 -10.24 -11.99 -13.89
C GLU A 217 -10.92 -10.91 -13.02
N ASP A 218 -11.28 -11.24 -11.78
CA ASP A 218 -11.93 -10.31 -10.85
C ASP A 218 -10.94 -9.26 -10.34
N ILE A 219 -9.69 -9.67 -10.09
CA ILE A 219 -8.58 -8.76 -9.72
C ILE A 219 -8.26 -7.81 -10.86
N ILE A 220 -8.17 -8.31 -12.10
CA ILE A 220 -7.89 -7.48 -13.28
C ILE A 220 -9.00 -6.46 -13.51
N TYR A 221 -10.27 -6.85 -13.39
CA TYR A 221 -11.37 -5.89 -13.49
C TYR A 221 -11.35 -4.89 -12.31
N GLY A 222 -11.06 -5.37 -11.10
CA GLY A 222 -10.82 -4.54 -9.91
C GLY A 222 -9.75 -3.47 -10.10
N LEU A 223 -8.65 -3.81 -10.77
CA LEU A 223 -7.57 -2.89 -11.09
C LEU A 223 -8.04 -1.72 -11.97
N HIS A 224 -8.80 -2.01 -13.04
CA HIS A 224 -9.27 -0.97 -13.97
C HIS A 224 -10.33 -0.07 -13.33
N THR A 225 -11.22 -0.64 -12.51
CA THR A 225 -12.20 0.13 -11.73
C THR A 225 -11.53 1.01 -10.68
N GLY A 226 -10.51 0.50 -9.98
CA GLY A 226 -9.71 1.30 -9.06
C GLY A 226 -8.88 2.39 -9.76
N ASN A 227 -8.37 2.13 -10.96
CA ASN A 227 -7.67 3.12 -11.79
C ASN A 227 -8.61 4.26 -12.23
N ALA A 228 -9.84 3.92 -12.67
CA ALA A 228 -10.88 4.91 -12.97
C ALA A 228 -11.27 5.70 -11.71
N ARG A 229 -11.43 5.03 -10.56
CA ARG A 229 -11.73 5.69 -9.28
C ARG A 229 -10.66 6.71 -8.90
N ASN A 230 -9.37 6.38 -9.06
CA ASN A 230 -8.29 7.32 -8.82
C ASN A 230 -8.35 8.52 -9.76
N TYR A 231 -8.67 8.32 -11.05
CA TYR A 231 -8.86 9.42 -11.98
C TYR A 231 -9.99 10.35 -11.50
N MET A 232 -11.10 9.77 -11.06
CA MET A 232 -12.23 10.53 -10.52
C MET A 232 -11.85 11.34 -9.28
N SER A 233 -11.12 10.76 -8.32
CA SER A 233 -10.75 11.50 -7.09
C SER A 233 -9.68 12.57 -7.33
N THR A 234 -8.66 12.27 -8.15
CA THR A 234 -7.47 13.12 -8.28
C THR A 234 -7.52 14.12 -9.43
N ILE A 235 -8.16 13.78 -10.54
CA ILE A 235 -8.19 14.63 -11.74
C ILE A 235 -9.53 15.35 -11.87
N VAL A 236 -10.65 14.63 -11.77
CA VAL A 236 -12.01 15.22 -11.85
C VAL A 236 -12.36 15.91 -10.53
N SER A 237 -12.03 15.28 -9.41
CA SER A 237 -12.31 15.74 -8.05
C SER A 237 -13.79 16.04 -7.83
N ASN A 238 -14.18 17.31 -7.60
CA ASN A 238 -15.57 17.70 -7.36
C ASN A 238 -16.25 18.32 -8.59
N ARG A 239 -15.67 18.15 -9.78
CA ARG A 239 -16.18 18.74 -11.02
C ARG A 239 -17.24 17.84 -11.66
N SER A 240 -18.21 18.47 -12.29
CA SER A 240 -19.11 17.78 -13.23
C SER A 240 -18.48 17.84 -14.61
N LEU A 241 -18.49 16.70 -15.32
CA LEU A 241 -18.08 16.63 -16.72
C LEU A 241 -19.33 16.77 -17.58
N GLU A 242 -19.27 17.67 -18.56
CA GLU A 242 -20.35 17.90 -19.51
C GLU A 242 -20.17 17.02 -20.75
N ASP A 243 -21.28 16.50 -21.26
CA ASP A 243 -21.33 15.78 -22.54
C ASP A 243 -21.30 16.74 -23.73
N PRO A 244 -20.68 16.35 -24.86
CA PRO A 244 -20.04 15.05 -25.11
C PRO A 244 -18.67 14.90 -24.43
N ILE A 245 -18.45 13.75 -23.78
CA ILE A 245 -17.17 13.39 -23.16
C ILE A 245 -16.36 12.48 -24.10
N LEU A 246 -15.15 12.92 -24.46
CA LEU A 246 -14.24 12.22 -25.35
C LEU A 246 -13.10 11.56 -24.57
N PHE A 247 -12.79 10.29 -24.84
CA PHE A 247 -11.67 9.57 -24.24
C PHE A 247 -10.58 9.29 -25.27
N VAL A 248 -9.40 9.90 -25.07
CA VAL A 248 -8.24 9.88 -25.97
C VAL A 248 -6.96 9.42 -25.27
N GLY A 249 -5.90 9.17 -26.05
CA GLY A 249 -4.62 8.64 -25.56
C GLY A 249 -4.55 7.10 -25.62
N GLY A 250 -3.37 6.53 -25.36
CA GLY A 250 -3.13 5.08 -25.53
C GLY A 250 -4.08 4.17 -24.74
N LEU A 251 -4.57 4.62 -23.57
CA LEU A 251 -5.46 3.83 -22.74
C LEU A 251 -6.91 3.77 -23.25
N SER A 252 -7.27 4.60 -24.24
CA SER A 252 -8.56 4.52 -24.93
C SER A 252 -8.76 3.20 -25.68
N LEU A 253 -7.67 2.53 -26.08
CA LEU A 253 -7.69 1.22 -26.73
C LEU A 253 -7.99 0.08 -25.74
N ASN A 254 -7.85 0.31 -24.43
CA ASN A 254 -8.11 -0.69 -23.42
C ASN A 254 -9.62 -0.75 -23.12
N GLN A 255 -10.29 -1.75 -23.71
CA GLN A 255 -11.74 -1.93 -23.56
C GLN A 255 -12.21 -2.08 -22.10
N LEU A 256 -11.37 -2.63 -21.22
CA LEU A 256 -11.70 -2.79 -19.81
C LEU A 256 -11.61 -1.46 -19.05
N GLN A 257 -10.66 -0.59 -19.42
CA GLN A 257 -10.60 0.79 -18.92
C GLN A 257 -11.80 1.60 -19.43
N VAL A 258 -12.15 1.47 -20.71
CA VAL A 258 -13.35 2.10 -21.29
C VAL A 258 -14.60 1.65 -20.55
N ARG A 259 -14.75 0.34 -20.26
CA ARG A 259 -15.85 -0.20 -19.44
C ARG A 259 -15.86 0.41 -18.04
N ALA A 260 -14.71 0.58 -17.41
CA ALA A 260 -14.61 1.19 -16.08
C ALA A 260 -15.05 2.65 -16.08
N PHE A 261 -14.66 3.46 -17.08
CA PHE A 261 -15.15 4.84 -17.20
C PHE A 261 -16.62 4.93 -17.58
N ARG A 262 -17.14 4.00 -18.39
CA ARG A 262 -18.58 3.95 -18.73
C ARG A 262 -19.48 3.68 -17.52
N ALA A 263 -18.95 3.12 -16.44
CA ALA A 263 -19.68 3.02 -15.19
C ALA A 263 -19.93 4.41 -14.53
N TYR A 264 -19.08 5.40 -14.83
CA TYR A 264 -19.25 6.80 -14.40
C TYR A 264 -19.93 7.65 -15.48
N PHE A 265 -19.59 7.44 -16.75
CA PHE A 265 -20.04 8.21 -17.90
C PHE A 265 -20.63 7.28 -18.98
N PRO A 266 -21.92 6.92 -18.90
CA PRO A 266 -22.52 5.94 -19.82
C PRO A 266 -22.34 6.27 -21.31
N ASP A 267 -22.37 7.56 -21.65
CA ASP A 267 -22.28 8.07 -23.02
C ASP A 267 -20.84 8.40 -23.47
N LEU A 268 -19.82 7.91 -22.75
CA LEU A 268 -18.40 8.14 -23.07
C LEU A 268 -18.06 7.70 -24.50
N ILE A 269 -17.48 8.65 -25.26
CA ILE A 269 -17.11 8.47 -26.66
C ILE A 269 -15.61 8.21 -26.78
N VAL A 270 -15.23 7.11 -27.42
CA VAL A 270 -13.86 6.87 -27.89
C VAL A 270 -13.85 7.12 -29.40
N PRO A 271 -13.25 8.23 -29.89
CA PRO A 271 -13.29 8.55 -31.31
C PRO A 271 -12.36 7.65 -32.13
N PRO A 272 -12.57 7.56 -33.47
CA PRO A 272 -11.52 7.13 -34.39
C PRO A 272 -10.26 7.97 -34.18
N HIS A 273 -9.07 7.38 -34.39
CA HIS A 273 -7.78 8.06 -34.19
C HIS A 273 -7.54 8.59 -32.75
N SER A 274 -8.22 8.02 -31.75
CA SER A 274 -8.15 8.48 -30.35
C SER A 274 -6.73 8.46 -29.74
N THR A 275 -5.83 7.62 -30.23
CA THR A 275 -4.41 7.60 -29.79
C THR A 275 -3.58 8.71 -30.40
N SER A 276 -4.04 9.31 -31.49
CA SER A 276 -3.28 10.24 -32.32
C SER A 276 -3.80 11.67 -32.24
N ALA A 277 -4.65 11.99 -31.25
CA ALA A 277 -5.22 13.33 -31.07
C ALA A 277 -4.14 14.41 -30.94
N GLY A 278 -3.08 14.19 -30.15
CA GLY A 278 -1.94 15.10 -30.05
C GLY A 278 -1.22 15.31 -31.39
N ALA A 279 -0.90 14.22 -32.10
CA ALA A 279 -0.25 14.28 -33.42
C ALA A 279 -1.12 15.01 -34.46
N LEU A 280 -2.43 14.77 -34.47
CA LEU A 280 -3.37 15.48 -35.32
C LEU A 280 -3.41 16.98 -34.99
N GLY A 281 -3.48 17.32 -33.70
CA GLY A 281 -3.55 18.71 -33.26
C GLY A 281 -2.29 19.50 -33.57
N VAL A 282 -1.09 18.92 -33.45
CA VAL A 282 0.15 19.62 -33.80
C VAL A 282 0.27 19.83 -35.31
N ALA A 283 -0.22 18.89 -36.13
CA ALA A 283 -0.32 19.06 -37.58
C ALA A 283 -1.29 20.19 -37.97
N ILE A 284 -2.47 20.24 -37.33
CA ILE A 284 -3.45 21.31 -37.54
C ILE A 284 -2.88 22.66 -37.11
N HIS A 285 -2.21 22.71 -35.96
CA HIS A 285 -1.59 23.93 -35.46
C HIS A 285 -0.51 24.45 -36.43
N ALA A 286 0.35 23.57 -36.94
CA ALA A 286 1.37 23.92 -37.92
C ALA A 286 0.77 24.48 -39.22
N LEU A 287 -0.36 23.90 -39.68
CA LEU A 287 -1.11 24.42 -40.83
C LEU A 287 -1.69 25.82 -40.55
N GLU A 288 -2.36 26.01 -39.42
CA GLU A 288 -3.03 27.27 -39.07
C GLU A 288 -2.07 28.43 -38.81
N THR A 289 -0.89 28.13 -38.27
CA THR A 289 0.16 29.12 -38.00
C THR A 289 1.10 29.34 -39.19
N GLY A 290 0.91 28.62 -40.29
CA GLY A 290 1.74 28.75 -41.48
C GLY A 290 3.19 28.31 -41.27
N VAL A 291 3.43 27.33 -40.39
CA VAL A 291 4.76 26.76 -40.15
C VAL A 291 5.26 26.09 -41.42
N THR A 292 6.54 26.31 -41.72
CA THR A 292 7.22 25.70 -42.87
C THR A 292 8.63 25.33 -42.46
N ASN A 293 8.98 24.05 -42.57
CA ASN A 293 10.28 23.54 -42.18
C ASN A 293 10.65 22.29 -42.99
N ARG A 294 11.92 21.91 -42.94
CA ARG A 294 12.44 20.66 -43.51
C ARG A 294 13.42 20.06 -42.50
N PRO A 295 12.93 19.37 -41.46
CA PRO A 295 13.82 18.78 -40.48
C PRO A 295 14.68 17.70 -41.14
N ASP A 296 15.98 17.68 -40.84
CA ASP A 296 16.94 16.76 -41.44
C ASP A 296 17.13 15.51 -40.55
N PRO A 297 16.69 14.30 -40.99
CA PRO A 297 16.86 13.07 -40.21
C PRO A 297 18.32 12.77 -39.84
N LYS A 298 19.29 13.26 -40.62
CA LYS A 298 20.73 13.04 -40.36
C LYS A 298 21.19 13.62 -39.03
N ASN A 299 20.50 14.63 -38.50
CA ASN A 299 20.82 15.23 -37.20
C ASN A 299 20.54 14.28 -36.02
N LEU A 300 19.75 13.23 -36.22
CA LEU A 300 19.55 12.15 -35.23
C LEU A 300 20.54 10.99 -35.42
N GLU A 301 21.28 10.94 -36.53
CA GLU A 301 22.28 9.89 -36.81
C GLU A 301 23.65 10.18 -36.19
N VAL A 302 23.88 11.42 -35.72
CA VAL A 302 25.12 11.82 -35.05
C VAL A 302 25.08 11.34 -33.59
N GLU A 303 25.78 10.24 -33.30
CA GLU A 303 26.11 9.87 -31.93
C GLU A 303 27.05 10.93 -31.35
N GLU A 304 26.55 11.80 -30.46
CA GLU A 304 27.44 12.52 -29.55
C GLU A 304 28.10 11.46 -28.65
N GLU A 305 29.37 11.15 -28.91
CA GLU A 305 30.22 10.44 -27.96
C GLU A 305 30.17 11.18 -26.62
N GLY A 306 29.41 10.59 -25.70
CA GLY A 306 29.16 11.00 -24.32
C GLY A 306 29.75 12.33 -23.90
N ALA A 307 28.96 13.41 -24.01
CA ALA A 307 29.09 14.49 -23.05
C ALA A 307 28.94 13.84 -21.66
N ILE A 308 30.06 13.66 -20.96
CA ILE A 308 30.08 13.16 -19.58
C ILE A 308 29.24 14.16 -18.80
N LEU A 309 27.98 13.84 -18.59
CA LEU A 309 27.15 14.57 -17.66
C LEU A 309 27.86 14.49 -16.32
N ASP A 310 28.13 15.64 -15.73
CA ASP A 310 28.69 15.76 -14.39
C ASP A 310 27.63 15.31 -13.37
N LEU A 311 27.38 14.00 -13.34
CA LEU A 311 26.46 13.35 -12.42
C LEU A 311 27.24 12.88 -11.19
N PRO A 312 26.67 13.04 -9.98
CA PRO A 312 27.28 12.50 -8.78
C PRO A 312 27.45 10.99 -8.90
N CYS A 313 28.69 10.50 -8.78
CA CYS A 313 29.01 9.08 -8.79
C CYS A 313 29.26 8.53 -7.37
N ALA A 314 29.01 7.24 -7.18
CA ALA A 314 29.41 6.47 -6.00
C ALA A 314 30.73 5.72 -6.28
N SER A 315 31.28 5.10 -5.23
CA SER A 315 32.46 4.23 -5.34
C SER A 315 32.19 3.03 -6.23
N ARG A 316 33.25 2.46 -6.81
CA ARG A 316 33.16 1.19 -7.55
C ARG A 316 32.76 0.04 -6.61
N LEU A 317 31.77 -0.75 -7.02
CA LEU A 317 31.31 -1.93 -6.29
C LEU A 317 32.38 -3.04 -6.30
N GLN A 318 32.77 -3.47 -5.11
CA GLN A 318 33.71 -4.57 -4.89
C GLN A 318 33.52 -5.15 -3.49
N ILE A 319 33.68 -6.47 -3.35
CA ILE A 319 33.69 -7.15 -2.05
C ILE A 319 35.14 -7.23 -1.55
N LYS A 320 35.45 -6.70 -0.38
CA LYS A 320 36.80 -6.72 0.22
C LYS A 320 36.87 -7.52 1.51
N LYS A 321 35.86 -7.37 2.38
CA LYS A 321 35.82 -7.89 3.75
C LYS A 321 34.81 -9.03 3.92
N THR A 322 33.73 -9.03 3.14
CA THR A 322 32.65 -10.01 3.26
C THR A 322 33.05 -11.35 2.62
N PRO A 323 33.15 -12.45 3.38
CA PRO A 323 33.31 -13.76 2.79
C PRO A 323 32.01 -14.16 2.06
N PHE A 324 32.06 -14.28 0.75
CA PHE A 324 30.92 -14.66 -0.07
C PHE A 324 31.05 -16.12 -0.54
N PRO A 325 30.12 -17.02 -0.19
CA PRO A 325 30.18 -18.41 -0.65
C PRO A 325 30.08 -18.51 -2.19
N GLU A 326 31.05 -19.16 -2.83
CA GLU A 326 31.08 -19.34 -4.30
C GLU A 326 30.01 -20.31 -4.81
N ASP A 327 29.58 -21.25 -3.96
CA ASP A 327 28.49 -22.16 -4.25
C ASP A 327 27.51 -22.30 -3.08
N ASN A 328 26.33 -22.79 -3.42
CA ASN A 328 25.23 -23.05 -2.49
C ASN A 328 24.85 -24.54 -2.50
N THR A 329 25.80 -25.42 -2.83
CA THR A 329 25.59 -26.88 -2.95
C THR A 329 25.34 -27.51 -1.59
N VAL A 330 24.48 -28.53 -1.57
CA VAL A 330 24.11 -29.25 -0.35
C VAL A 330 24.96 -30.53 -0.26
N GLY A 331 25.32 -30.94 0.96
CA GLY A 331 26.04 -32.20 1.20
C GLY A 331 25.27 -33.43 0.67
N ARG A 332 25.98 -34.52 0.36
CA ARG A 332 25.34 -35.75 -0.12
C ARG A 332 24.44 -36.33 0.98
N PRO A 333 23.22 -36.83 0.65
CA PRO A 333 22.35 -37.42 1.64
C PRO A 333 23.00 -38.66 2.28
N PRO A 334 22.72 -38.95 3.57
CA PRO A 334 23.33 -40.05 4.29
C PRO A 334 23.11 -41.40 3.59
N ALA A 335 24.17 -42.21 3.51
CA ALA A 335 24.09 -43.57 2.99
C ALA A 335 23.47 -44.50 4.04
N GLY A 336 22.19 -44.89 3.87
CA GLY A 336 21.51 -45.80 4.80
C GLY A 336 20.01 -45.95 4.54
N LYS A 337 19.35 -46.88 5.27
CA LYS A 337 17.88 -47.03 5.26
C LYS A 337 17.27 -46.01 6.24
N ARG A 338 16.43 -45.09 5.72
CA ARG A 338 15.56 -44.13 6.45
C ARG A 338 16.26 -43.24 7.48
N ALA A 339 17.06 -42.28 7.03
CA ALA A 339 17.63 -41.26 7.89
C ALA A 339 16.54 -40.33 8.50
N PRO A 340 16.54 -40.09 9.83
CA PRO A 340 15.58 -39.19 10.47
C PRO A 340 15.86 -37.73 10.11
N VAL A 341 14.82 -37.00 9.71
CA VAL A 341 14.93 -35.62 9.24
C VAL A 341 13.76 -34.75 9.71
N TYR A 342 14.00 -33.45 9.80
CA TYR A 342 12.98 -32.42 10.05
C TYR A 342 12.80 -31.56 8.82
N LEU A 343 11.55 -31.25 8.47
CA LEU A 343 11.21 -30.43 7.32
C LEU A 343 10.72 -29.07 7.79
N GLY A 344 11.45 -28.01 7.46
CA GLY A 344 10.96 -26.65 7.59
C GLY A 344 10.51 -26.12 6.24
N ILE A 345 9.38 -25.42 6.20
CA ILE A 345 8.85 -24.77 5.00
C ILE A 345 8.59 -23.29 5.31
N ASP A 346 9.22 -22.40 4.55
CA ASP A 346 8.99 -20.95 4.60
C ASP A 346 8.12 -20.53 3.42
N ILE A 347 6.85 -20.19 3.72
CA ILE A 347 5.84 -19.82 2.74
C ILE A 347 5.71 -18.31 2.72
N GLY A 348 6.61 -17.65 2.00
CA GLY A 348 6.54 -16.22 1.73
C GLY A 348 5.48 -15.87 0.69
N SER A 349 5.12 -14.59 0.61
CA SER A 349 4.13 -14.07 -0.34
C SER A 349 4.58 -14.22 -1.80
N THR A 350 5.90 -14.13 -2.04
CA THR A 350 6.51 -14.20 -3.38
C THR A 350 7.18 -15.54 -3.65
N THR A 351 7.74 -16.17 -2.62
CA THR A 351 8.53 -17.40 -2.75
C THR A 351 8.21 -18.39 -1.63
N THR A 352 8.12 -19.67 -1.99
CA THR A 352 8.03 -20.78 -1.05
C THR A 352 9.35 -21.53 -1.06
N LYS A 353 9.89 -21.78 0.14
CA LYS A 353 11.15 -22.50 0.31
C LYS A 353 11.00 -23.64 1.30
N TYR A 354 11.85 -24.65 1.20
CA TYR A 354 12.02 -25.61 2.29
C TYR A 354 13.49 -25.91 2.54
N ALA A 355 13.76 -26.32 3.78
CA ALA A 355 15.02 -26.91 4.21
C ALA A 355 14.73 -28.26 4.88
N LEU A 356 15.40 -29.32 4.41
CA LEU A 356 15.35 -30.64 4.99
C LEU A 356 16.64 -30.86 5.80
N MET A 357 16.47 -31.05 7.10
CA MET A 357 17.54 -31.01 8.09
C MET A 357 17.69 -32.36 8.80
N THR A 358 18.91 -32.82 9.05
CA THR A 358 19.19 -34.01 9.87
C THR A 358 19.07 -33.72 11.37
N GLU A 359 19.16 -34.75 12.21
CA GLU A 359 19.25 -34.56 13.67
C GLU A 359 20.50 -33.77 14.10
N SER A 360 21.59 -33.86 13.32
CA SER A 360 22.81 -33.06 13.50
C SER A 360 22.72 -31.62 12.99
N ARG A 361 21.52 -31.17 12.59
CA ARG A 361 21.24 -29.82 12.06
C ARG A 361 21.95 -29.49 10.75
N GLU A 362 22.26 -30.50 9.94
CA GLU A 362 22.81 -30.30 8.60
C GLU A 362 21.67 -30.27 7.57
N ILE A 363 21.72 -29.30 6.65
CA ILE A 363 20.81 -29.27 5.50
C ILE A 363 21.27 -30.32 4.50
N ILE A 364 20.38 -31.26 4.15
CA ILE A 364 20.66 -32.33 3.16
C ILE A 364 19.87 -32.17 1.87
N HIS A 365 18.82 -31.35 1.88
CA HIS A 365 18.07 -30.96 0.70
C HIS A 365 17.36 -29.64 0.93
N LYS A 366 17.22 -28.84 -0.12
CA LYS A 366 16.50 -27.57 -0.07
C LYS A 366 15.88 -27.26 -1.42
N SER A 367 14.91 -26.35 -1.42
CA SER A 367 14.39 -25.76 -2.64
C SER A 367 13.89 -24.34 -2.39
N TYR A 368 13.97 -23.52 -3.42
CA TYR A 368 13.53 -22.13 -3.44
C TYR A 368 12.78 -21.92 -4.75
N VAL A 369 11.48 -21.63 -4.67
CA VAL A 369 10.63 -21.44 -5.86
C VAL A 369 9.65 -20.28 -5.65
N HIS A 370 9.08 -19.75 -6.73
CA HIS A 370 8.04 -18.73 -6.65
C HIS A 370 6.71 -19.32 -6.16
N THR A 371 6.04 -18.64 -5.23
CA THR A 371 4.73 -19.04 -4.68
C THR A 371 3.61 -18.92 -5.71
N GLN A 372 3.73 -17.97 -6.66
CA GLN A 372 2.76 -17.74 -7.74
C GLN A 372 1.30 -17.58 -7.27
N GLY A 373 1.08 -17.08 -6.05
CA GLY A 373 -0.26 -16.97 -5.45
C GLY A 373 -0.93 -18.31 -5.11
N LYS A 374 -0.20 -19.43 -5.23
CA LYS A 374 -0.70 -20.81 -5.10
C LYS A 374 0.10 -21.58 -4.05
N PRO A 375 0.04 -21.17 -2.76
CA PRO A 375 0.94 -21.66 -1.73
C PRO A 375 0.88 -23.18 -1.53
N ILE A 376 -0.30 -23.80 -1.69
CA ILE A 376 -0.44 -25.25 -1.49
C ILE A 376 -0.01 -26.03 -2.71
N GLU A 377 -0.43 -25.66 -3.91
CA GLU A 377 -0.01 -26.36 -5.13
C GLU A 377 1.52 -26.29 -5.30
N VAL A 378 2.12 -25.16 -4.96
CA VAL A 378 3.58 -25.02 -4.91
C VAL A 378 4.18 -25.91 -3.83
N THR A 379 3.59 -25.97 -2.63
CA THR A 379 4.04 -26.89 -1.58
C THR A 379 3.95 -28.34 -2.04
N GLN A 380 2.87 -28.78 -2.70
CA GLN A 380 2.73 -30.12 -3.24
C GLN A 380 3.86 -30.47 -4.23
N LYS A 381 4.19 -29.54 -5.15
CA LYS A 381 5.32 -29.70 -6.08
C LYS A 381 6.66 -29.82 -5.36
N LEU A 382 6.85 -29.04 -4.29
CA LEU A 382 8.06 -29.10 -3.47
C LEU A 382 8.16 -30.42 -2.71
N LEU A 383 7.06 -30.93 -2.16
CA LEU A 383 7.01 -32.26 -1.55
C LEU A 383 7.28 -33.37 -2.56
N GLN A 384 6.75 -33.25 -3.79
CA GLN A 384 7.06 -34.18 -4.88
C GLN A 384 8.56 -34.17 -5.20
N THR A 385 9.20 -33.00 -5.21
CA THR A 385 10.66 -32.88 -5.41
C THR A 385 11.44 -33.65 -4.35
N ILE A 386 11.00 -33.64 -3.09
CA ILE A 386 11.62 -34.42 -2.00
C ILE A 386 11.48 -35.92 -2.27
N VAL A 387 10.30 -36.37 -2.70
CA VAL A 387 10.04 -37.78 -3.04
C VAL A 387 10.91 -38.23 -4.22
N ASP A 388 11.00 -37.42 -5.28
CA ASP A 388 11.78 -37.74 -6.47
C ASP A 388 13.28 -37.79 -6.16
N ALA A 389 13.78 -36.85 -5.35
CA ALA A 389 15.19 -36.75 -5.01
C ALA A 389 15.63 -37.78 -3.97
N LEU A 390 14.84 -38.04 -2.92
CA LEU A 390 15.26 -38.82 -1.74
C LEU A 390 14.45 -40.10 -1.55
N GLY A 391 13.19 -40.12 -1.97
CA GLY A 391 12.30 -41.27 -1.86
C GLY A 391 12.21 -41.82 -0.45
N ASN A 392 12.29 -43.15 -0.31
CA ASN A 392 12.19 -43.86 0.97
C ASN A 392 13.47 -43.82 1.81
N ARG A 393 14.48 -43.02 1.42
CA ARG A 393 15.77 -42.92 2.14
C ARG A 393 15.70 -42.07 3.40
N ILE A 394 14.61 -41.34 3.60
CA ILE A 394 14.40 -40.44 4.73
C ILE A 394 13.14 -40.81 5.52
N GLU A 395 13.10 -40.39 6.79
CA GLU A 395 11.92 -40.42 7.65
C GLU A 395 11.69 -39.02 8.25
N ILE A 396 10.59 -38.37 7.88
CA ILE A 396 10.26 -37.04 8.41
C ILE A 396 9.73 -37.20 9.85
N LYS A 397 10.52 -36.76 10.83
CA LYS A 397 10.20 -36.77 12.26
C LYS A 397 9.30 -35.61 12.67
N GLY A 398 9.25 -34.54 11.88
CA GLY A 398 8.33 -33.43 12.09
C GLY A 398 8.39 -32.39 10.99
N VAL A 399 7.32 -31.61 10.86
CA VAL A 399 7.17 -30.52 9.89
C VAL A 399 6.87 -29.20 10.58
N ALA A 400 7.64 -28.16 10.24
CA ALA A 400 7.43 -26.79 10.69
C ALA A 400 7.09 -25.88 9.51
N THR A 401 6.18 -24.92 9.71
CA THR A 401 5.88 -23.88 8.72
C THR A 401 6.14 -22.48 9.27
N THR A 402 6.64 -21.60 8.40
CA THR A 402 6.88 -20.18 8.67
C THR A 402 6.57 -19.30 7.44
N GLY A 403 6.77 -18.00 7.54
CA GLY A 403 6.40 -17.02 6.50
C GLY A 403 4.92 -16.60 6.54
N SER A 404 4.50 -15.77 5.58
CA SER A 404 3.14 -15.20 5.52
C SER A 404 2.03 -16.23 5.28
N GLY A 405 2.33 -17.34 4.58
CA GLY A 405 1.40 -18.42 4.25
C GLY A 405 1.44 -19.60 5.24
N ARG A 406 2.16 -19.46 6.36
CA ARG A 406 2.44 -20.55 7.32
C ARG A 406 1.21 -21.26 7.87
N ASN A 407 0.14 -20.52 8.12
CA ASN A 407 -1.09 -21.06 8.70
C ASN A 407 -1.82 -21.94 7.68
N VAL A 408 -1.96 -21.45 6.44
CA VAL A 408 -2.61 -22.16 5.33
C VAL A 408 -1.91 -23.49 5.05
N VAL A 409 -0.59 -23.44 4.86
CA VAL A 409 0.20 -24.65 4.56
C VAL A 409 0.37 -25.52 5.82
N GLY A 410 0.45 -24.91 7.00
CA GLY A 410 0.53 -25.65 8.26
C GLY A 410 -0.72 -26.49 8.53
N ASP A 411 -1.91 -25.94 8.29
CA ASP A 411 -3.17 -26.68 8.39
C ASP A 411 -3.28 -27.80 7.36
N PHE A 412 -2.89 -27.49 6.12
CA PHE A 412 -2.88 -28.43 5.00
C PHE A 412 -1.97 -29.63 5.27
N LEU A 413 -0.78 -29.41 5.83
CA LEU A 413 0.19 -30.48 6.10
C LEU A 413 -0.03 -31.18 7.44
N ASN A 414 -0.78 -30.59 8.37
CA ASN A 414 -0.63 -30.86 9.81
C ASN A 414 0.79 -30.62 10.29
N ALA A 415 1.27 -29.38 10.15
CA ALA A 415 2.55 -28.99 10.74
C ALA A 415 2.51 -29.13 12.27
N ASP A 416 3.60 -29.67 12.82
CA ASP A 416 3.84 -29.84 14.26
C ASP A 416 4.15 -28.50 14.94
N LEU A 417 4.73 -27.57 14.18
CA LEU A 417 5.01 -26.21 14.62
C LEU A 417 4.66 -25.20 13.51
N ILE A 418 3.94 -24.16 13.88
CA ILE A 418 3.72 -22.98 13.03
C ILE A 418 4.33 -21.81 13.79
N ILE A 419 5.33 -21.15 13.20
CA ILE A 419 6.12 -20.10 13.85
C ILE A 419 6.28 -18.89 12.93
N ASP A 420 6.31 -17.69 13.48
CA ASP A 420 6.53 -16.47 12.69
C ASP A 420 7.95 -16.45 12.09
N GLU A 421 8.10 -15.69 11.01
CA GLU A 421 9.34 -15.66 10.24
C GLU A 421 10.48 -14.94 10.95
N ILE A 422 10.20 -13.98 11.82
CA ILE A 422 11.25 -13.21 12.52
C ILE A 422 11.94 -14.15 13.51
N THR A 423 11.15 -14.88 14.31
CA THR A 423 11.68 -15.86 15.26
C THR A 423 12.41 -16.99 14.52
N ALA A 424 11.88 -17.47 13.39
CA ALA A 424 12.53 -18.51 12.61
C ALA A 424 13.87 -18.05 12.02
N HIS A 425 13.94 -16.87 11.39
CA HIS A 425 15.20 -16.35 10.86
C HIS A 425 16.23 -16.09 11.96
N ALA A 426 15.80 -15.53 13.10
CA ALA A 426 16.69 -15.30 14.23
C ALA A 426 17.28 -16.60 14.78
N ARG A 427 16.45 -17.64 14.98
CA ARG A 427 16.94 -18.94 15.45
C ARG A 427 17.92 -19.57 14.46
N GLY A 428 17.61 -19.50 13.15
CA GLY A 428 18.52 -19.99 12.10
C GLY A 428 19.84 -19.23 12.05
N ALA A 429 19.82 -17.91 12.25
CA ALA A 429 21.03 -17.09 12.27
C ALA A 429 21.93 -17.40 13.47
N VAL A 430 21.35 -17.54 14.66
CA VAL A 430 22.06 -17.92 15.90
C VAL A 430 22.72 -19.30 15.78
N GLU A 431 22.10 -20.23 15.05
CA GLU A 431 22.71 -21.55 14.81
C GLU A 431 24.00 -21.44 14.00
N ILE A 432 24.04 -20.49 13.06
CA ILE A 432 25.20 -20.29 12.17
C ILE A 432 26.29 -19.50 12.89
N ASP A 433 25.92 -18.44 13.60
CA ASP A 433 26.83 -17.62 14.39
C ASP A 433 26.15 -17.20 15.70
N PRO A 434 26.54 -17.79 16.85
CA PRO A 434 25.98 -17.45 18.16
C PRO A 434 26.21 -15.98 18.57
N ASP A 435 27.22 -15.32 18.00
CA ASP A 435 27.56 -13.92 18.29
C ASP A 435 26.80 -12.95 17.36
N ILE A 436 25.86 -13.43 16.54
CA ILE A 436 25.10 -12.56 15.65
C ILE A 436 24.24 -11.58 16.45
N ASP A 437 24.33 -10.30 16.08
CA ASP A 437 23.60 -9.23 16.78
C ASP A 437 22.58 -8.51 15.90
N THR A 438 22.73 -8.58 14.58
CA THR A 438 21.89 -7.86 13.63
C THR A 438 21.63 -8.71 12.41
N ILE A 439 20.36 -8.81 12.01
CA ILE A 439 19.95 -9.41 10.74
C ILE A 439 19.38 -8.32 9.85
N PHE A 440 19.95 -8.22 8.65
CA PHE A 440 19.33 -7.57 7.53
C PHE A 440 18.69 -8.63 6.63
N GLU A 441 17.38 -8.57 6.43
CA GLU A 441 16.68 -9.45 5.50
C GLU A 441 15.98 -8.57 4.46
N ILE A 442 16.29 -8.80 3.19
CA ILE A 442 15.57 -8.16 2.08
C ILE A 442 14.83 -9.27 1.33
N GLY A 443 13.53 -9.35 1.57
CA GLY A 443 12.64 -10.31 0.95
C GLY A 443 12.21 -9.89 -0.45
N GLY A 444 11.21 -10.62 -0.98
CA GLY A 444 10.59 -10.29 -2.26
C GLY A 444 9.72 -9.04 -2.18
N GLN A 445 8.97 -8.84 -1.09
CA GLN A 445 8.02 -7.73 -0.91
C GLN A 445 8.25 -6.93 0.36
N ASP A 446 8.82 -7.57 1.36
CA ASP A 446 9.14 -6.97 2.63
C ASP A 446 10.64 -6.94 2.84
N SER A 447 11.05 -6.13 3.79
CA SER A 447 12.43 -6.04 4.23
C SER A 447 12.41 -5.83 5.73
N LYS A 448 13.26 -6.58 6.43
CA LYS A 448 13.21 -6.74 7.87
C LYS A 448 14.55 -6.42 8.46
N TYR A 449 14.52 -5.75 9.59
CA TYR A 449 15.64 -5.56 10.49
C TYR A 449 15.32 -6.34 11.77
N VAL A 450 16.26 -7.11 12.28
CA VAL A 450 16.13 -7.80 13.57
C VAL A 450 17.39 -7.57 14.38
N SER A 451 17.24 -7.07 15.60
CA SER A 451 18.29 -7.04 16.61
C SER A 451 18.20 -8.28 17.48
N ILE A 452 19.33 -8.96 17.65
CA ILE A 452 19.46 -10.17 18.45
C ILE A 452 20.34 -9.85 19.66
N VAL A 453 19.88 -10.25 20.85
CA VAL A 453 20.65 -10.16 22.08
C VAL A 453 20.48 -11.47 22.85
N ASN A 454 21.60 -12.08 23.26
CA ASN A 454 21.62 -13.37 23.94
C ASN A 454 20.80 -14.43 23.20
N THR A 455 21.04 -14.60 21.90
CA THR A 455 20.36 -15.60 21.05
C THR A 455 18.86 -15.39 20.80
N HIS A 456 18.27 -14.29 21.30
CA HIS A 456 16.85 -13.99 21.13
C HIS A 456 16.61 -12.64 20.43
N PRO A 457 15.55 -12.51 19.61
CA PRO A 457 15.12 -11.21 19.09
C PRO A 457 14.78 -10.25 20.23
N LEU A 458 15.42 -9.07 20.23
CA LEU A 458 15.16 -7.99 21.18
C LEU A 458 14.34 -6.86 20.56
N ASP A 459 14.64 -6.52 19.31
CA ASP A 459 13.95 -5.48 18.54
C ASP A 459 13.81 -5.94 17.09
N PHE A 460 12.78 -5.47 16.42
CA PHE A 460 12.61 -5.69 15.00
C PHE A 460 11.90 -4.50 14.35
N ASP A 461 12.14 -4.34 13.06
CA ASP A 461 11.29 -3.52 12.21
C ASP A 461 11.11 -4.17 10.86
N MET A 462 10.08 -3.74 10.17
CA MET A 462 9.87 -4.07 8.78
C MET A 462 9.32 -2.87 8.04
N ASN A 463 9.54 -2.84 6.73
CA ASN A 463 8.94 -1.81 5.88
C ASN A 463 7.42 -1.71 6.13
N LYS A 464 6.96 -0.53 6.59
CA LYS A 464 5.62 -0.35 7.16
C LYS A 464 4.50 -0.80 6.21
N VAL A 465 4.52 -0.30 4.97
CA VAL A 465 3.49 -0.58 3.94
C VAL A 465 4.07 -0.72 2.53
N CYS A 466 5.26 -0.15 2.27
CA CYS A 466 5.80 0.00 0.93
C CYS A 466 6.88 -1.05 0.61
N ALA A 467 6.68 -1.87 -0.44
CA ALA A 467 7.66 -2.81 -0.98
C ALA A 467 8.82 -2.16 -1.76
N ALA A 468 9.03 -0.85 -1.62
CA ALA A 468 10.14 -0.17 -2.24
C ALA A 468 11.48 -0.68 -1.69
N GLY A 469 12.48 -0.87 -2.58
CA GLY A 469 13.80 -1.37 -2.19
C GLY A 469 13.87 -2.88 -1.92
N THR A 470 12.89 -3.68 -2.37
CA THR A 470 12.85 -5.14 -2.15
C THR A 470 13.39 -5.94 -3.35
N GLY A 471 13.62 -7.24 -3.19
CA GLY A 471 14.13 -8.10 -4.25
C GLY A 471 13.23 -8.21 -5.49
N SER A 472 11.91 -8.04 -5.34
CA SER A 472 11.02 -8.04 -6.51
C SER A 472 11.20 -6.81 -7.40
N PHE A 473 11.60 -5.67 -6.83
CA PHE A 473 11.92 -4.47 -7.60
C PHE A 473 13.17 -4.65 -8.45
N LEU A 474 14.22 -5.28 -7.89
CA LEU A 474 15.41 -5.67 -8.64
C LEU A 474 15.06 -6.57 -9.83
N HIS A 475 14.21 -7.57 -9.59
CA HIS A 475 13.79 -8.50 -10.63
C HIS A 475 12.98 -7.82 -11.73
N GLU A 476 12.03 -6.94 -11.38
CA GLU A 476 11.24 -6.16 -12.35
C GLU A 476 12.12 -5.28 -13.24
N LEU A 477 13.07 -4.56 -12.64
CA LEU A 477 14.00 -3.72 -13.40
C LEU A 477 14.96 -4.54 -14.25
N ALA A 478 15.50 -5.64 -13.73
CA ALA A 478 16.36 -6.53 -14.50
C ALA A 478 15.63 -7.02 -15.76
N ASN A 479 14.38 -7.50 -15.63
CA ASN A 479 13.56 -7.93 -16.76
C ASN A 479 13.27 -6.80 -17.75
N LYS A 480 12.96 -5.59 -17.27
CA LYS A 480 12.71 -4.42 -18.13
C LYS A 480 13.93 -4.06 -18.99
N TYR A 481 15.13 -4.25 -18.44
CA TYR A 481 16.39 -4.03 -19.16
C TYR A 481 16.90 -5.29 -19.87
N GLY A 482 16.14 -6.38 -19.90
CA GLY A 482 16.55 -7.64 -20.52
C GLY A 482 17.79 -8.27 -19.88
N ILE A 483 18.01 -8.04 -18.58
CA ILE A 483 19.11 -8.62 -17.80
C ILE A 483 18.56 -9.77 -16.95
N ASN A 484 19.22 -10.92 -16.97
CA ASN A 484 18.91 -12.00 -16.04
C ASN A 484 19.32 -11.59 -14.61
N ILE A 485 18.35 -11.59 -13.69
CA ILE A 485 18.61 -11.27 -12.29
C ILE A 485 19.60 -12.24 -11.63
N VAL A 486 19.65 -13.48 -12.10
CA VAL A 486 20.58 -14.52 -11.65
C VAL A 486 21.83 -14.51 -12.53
N GLY A 487 22.99 -14.25 -11.93
CA GLY A 487 24.28 -14.25 -12.62
C GLY A 487 24.59 -12.94 -13.35
N GLU A 488 23.84 -12.60 -14.40
CA GLU A 488 24.17 -11.49 -15.30
C GLU A 488 24.09 -10.12 -14.60
N PHE A 489 23.06 -9.87 -13.79
CA PHE A 489 22.87 -8.57 -13.13
C PHE A 489 24.07 -8.14 -12.27
N GLN A 490 24.62 -9.06 -11.47
CA GLN A 490 25.76 -8.75 -10.62
C GLN A 490 27.03 -8.49 -11.44
N GLU A 491 27.23 -9.19 -12.55
CA GLU A 491 28.39 -9.00 -13.43
C GLU A 491 28.34 -7.62 -14.09
N VAL A 492 27.17 -7.23 -14.60
CA VAL A 492 26.93 -5.88 -15.16
C VAL A 492 27.21 -4.81 -14.10
N ALA A 493 26.65 -4.96 -12.90
CA ALA A 493 26.85 -3.98 -11.81
C ALA A 493 28.32 -3.86 -11.38
N LEU A 494 29.03 -4.99 -11.19
CA LEU A 494 30.43 -5.02 -10.75
C LEU A 494 31.41 -4.51 -11.83
N SER A 495 31.00 -4.52 -13.10
CA SER A 495 31.78 -3.98 -14.23
C SER A 495 31.77 -2.44 -14.32
N SER A 496 30.90 -1.78 -13.56
CA SER A 496 30.83 -0.31 -13.53
C SER A 496 32.07 0.28 -12.84
N GLU A 497 32.64 1.31 -13.46
CA GLU A 497 33.73 2.10 -12.86
C GLU A 497 33.22 3.39 -12.22
N ARG A 498 32.05 3.87 -12.67
CA ARG A 498 31.45 5.13 -12.23
C ARG A 498 29.95 4.97 -11.94
N PRO A 499 29.56 4.20 -10.90
CA PRO A 499 28.16 4.02 -10.56
C PRO A 499 27.47 5.37 -10.33
N VAL A 500 26.33 5.62 -10.97
CA VAL A 500 25.61 6.90 -10.81
C VAL A 500 24.79 6.90 -9.50
N LYS A 501 24.75 8.02 -8.79
CA LYS A 501 23.86 8.17 -7.62
C LYS A 501 22.42 8.39 -8.09
N LEU A 502 21.55 7.46 -7.76
CA LEU A 502 20.10 7.57 -7.95
C LEU A 502 19.44 8.08 -6.67
N ALA A 503 18.25 8.65 -6.75
CA ALA A 503 17.52 9.07 -5.56
C ALA A 503 17.05 7.86 -4.72
N GLU A 504 17.29 7.90 -3.41
CA GLU A 504 16.93 6.84 -2.43
C GLU A 504 15.45 6.86 -1.98
N ARG A 505 14.53 7.23 -2.87
CA ARG A 505 13.11 7.47 -2.57
C ARG A 505 12.22 6.23 -2.82
N CYS A 506 11.08 6.41 -3.48
CA CYS A 506 10.20 5.32 -3.90
C CYS A 506 10.73 4.68 -5.18
N THR A 507 10.39 3.42 -5.42
CA THR A 507 10.75 2.69 -6.66
C THR A 507 10.31 3.39 -7.92
N VAL A 508 9.18 4.09 -7.89
CA VAL A 508 8.68 4.89 -9.04
C VAL A 508 9.65 6.02 -9.38
N PHE A 509 10.22 6.69 -8.39
CA PHE A 509 11.21 7.75 -8.61
C PHE A 509 12.57 7.17 -9.01
N MET A 510 13.00 6.06 -8.41
CA MET A 510 14.21 5.35 -8.85
C MET A 510 14.11 4.91 -10.31
N GLU A 511 12.95 4.40 -10.74
CA GLU A 511 12.69 4.02 -12.13
C GLU A 511 12.69 5.25 -13.06
N SER A 512 12.11 6.37 -12.62
CA SER A 512 12.12 7.63 -13.37
C SER A 512 13.54 8.17 -13.55
N ASP A 513 14.37 8.12 -12.50
CA ASP A 513 15.79 8.48 -12.57
C ASP A 513 16.54 7.57 -13.55
N LEU A 514 16.31 6.26 -13.49
CA LEU A 514 16.92 5.30 -14.40
C LEU A 514 16.58 5.61 -15.86
N VAL A 515 15.30 5.87 -16.17
CA VAL A 515 14.87 6.23 -17.53
C VAL A 515 15.48 7.57 -17.95
N SER A 516 15.41 8.58 -17.10
CA SER A 516 15.96 9.92 -17.38
C SER A 516 17.47 9.88 -17.64
N TYR A 517 18.23 9.14 -16.83
CA TYR A 517 19.68 9.03 -16.99
C TYR A 517 20.07 8.13 -18.16
N HIS A 518 19.30 7.08 -18.45
CA HIS A 518 19.51 6.28 -19.66
C HIS A 518 19.31 7.11 -20.93
N GLN A 519 18.25 7.92 -20.99
CA GLN A 519 17.97 8.85 -22.10
C GLN A 519 19.02 9.96 -22.26
N LYS A 520 19.79 10.21 -21.21
CA LYS A 520 20.91 11.14 -21.17
C LYS A 520 22.24 10.49 -21.56
N GLY A 521 22.24 9.21 -21.96
CA GLY A 521 23.43 8.50 -22.42
C GLY A 521 24.24 7.82 -21.31
N VAL A 522 23.73 7.76 -20.06
CA VAL A 522 24.41 7.03 -19.00
C VAL A 522 24.40 5.54 -19.31
N SER A 523 25.57 4.90 -19.19
CA SER A 523 25.74 3.50 -19.53
C SER A 523 24.91 2.59 -18.62
N LYS A 524 24.42 1.48 -19.19
CA LYS A 524 23.61 0.50 -18.46
C LYS A 524 24.34 -0.05 -17.23
N LYS A 525 25.65 -0.30 -17.31
CA LYS A 525 26.46 -0.79 -16.17
C LYS A 525 26.45 0.21 -15.00
N ASP A 526 26.58 1.51 -15.28
CA ASP A 526 26.62 2.55 -14.25
C ASP A 526 25.25 2.76 -13.59
N LEU A 527 24.17 2.64 -14.37
CA LEU A 527 22.79 2.67 -13.87
C LEU A 527 22.49 1.49 -12.94
N ILE A 528 22.87 0.27 -13.36
CA ILE A 528 22.61 -0.96 -12.59
C ILE A 528 23.46 -1.01 -11.31
N ALA A 529 24.70 -0.50 -11.35
CA ALA A 529 25.50 -0.33 -10.15
C ALA A 529 24.92 0.74 -9.20
N GLY A 530 24.45 1.86 -9.75
CA GLY A 530 23.74 2.90 -9.00
C GLY A 530 22.48 2.41 -8.30
N LEU A 531 21.75 1.51 -8.95
CA LEU A 531 20.56 0.84 -8.40
C LEU A 531 20.89 -0.02 -7.16
N CYS A 532 22.03 -0.69 -7.14
CA CYS A 532 22.46 -1.46 -5.97
C CYS A 532 22.63 -0.55 -4.74
N TYR A 533 23.29 0.60 -4.91
CA TYR A 533 23.42 1.61 -3.86
C TYR A 533 22.07 2.18 -3.42
N ALA A 534 21.21 2.53 -4.37
CA ALA A 534 19.90 3.11 -4.08
C ALA A 534 19.04 2.20 -3.18
N ILE A 535 19.10 0.89 -3.40
CA ILE A 535 18.39 -0.11 -2.59
C ILE A 535 18.97 -0.19 -1.17
N VAL A 536 20.30 -0.19 -1.03
CA VAL A 536 20.96 -0.21 0.28
C VAL A 536 20.61 1.04 1.09
N TYR A 537 20.74 2.23 0.50
CA TYR A 537 20.35 3.47 1.16
C TYR A 537 18.86 3.50 1.51
N ASN A 538 18.00 3.02 0.61
CA ASN A 538 16.58 2.92 0.89
C ASN A 538 16.29 2.01 2.09
N TYR A 539 16.90 0.82 2.13
CA TYR A 539 16.75 -0.12 3.24
C TYR A 539 17.24 0.48 4.56
N LEU A 540 18.45 1.06 4.59
CA LEU A 540 19.02 1.68 5.78
C LEU A 540 18.16 2.85 6.27
N ASN A 541 17.68 3.71 5.38
CA ASN A 541 16.90 4.89 5.78
C ASN A 541 15.45 4.55 6.17
N ARG A 542 14.82 3.56 5.53
CA ARG A 542 13.39 3.27 5.69
C ARG A 542 13.07 2.13 6.64
N VAL A 543 13.94 1.12 6.73
CA VAL A 543 13.73 -0.06 7.58
C VAL A 543 14.57 0.05 8.85
N VAL A 544 15.88 0.26 8.71
CA VAL A 544 16.77 0.37 9.88
C VAL A 544 16.53 1.71 10.61
N GLY A 545 16.48 2.81 9.87
CA GLY A 545 16.26 4.15 10.41
C GLY A 545 17.35 4.55 11.41
N LYS A 546 16.93 4.91 12.63
CA LYS A 546 17.86 5.28 13.73
C LYS A 546 18.23 4.10 14.64
N ARG A 547 17.84 2.87 14.29
CA ARG A 547 18.16 1.70 15.13
C ARG A 547 19.65 1.40 15.11
N LYS A 548 20.12 0.77 16.18
CA LYS A 548 21.52 0.38 16.32
C LYS A 548 21.85 -0.75 15.35
N ILE A 549 22.78 -0.52 14.43
CA ILE A 549 23.41 -1.59 13.67
C ILE A 549 24.56 -2.12 14.54
N GLY A 550 24.51 -3.37 14.96
CA GLY A 550 25.57 -3.99 15.74
C GLY A 550 26.80 -4.30 14.89
N GLU A 551 27.74 -5.04 15.48
CA GLU A 551 29.04 -5.36 14.88
C GLU A 551 28.96 -6.59 13.98
N ARG A 552 28.20 -7.61 14.38
CA ARG A 552 27.99 -8.84 13.60
C ARG A 552 26.66 -8.81 12.88
N VAL A 553 26.72 -8.37 11.62
CA VAL A 553 25.56 -8.19 10.75
C VAL A 553 25.46 -9.33 9.73
N MET A 554 24.35 -10.05 9.74
CA MET A 554 24.05 -11.11 8.77
C MET A 554 23.09 -10.57 7.71
N PHE A 555 23.40 -10.80 6.43
CA PHE A 555 22.55 -10.38 5.32
C PHE A 555 21.88 -11.58 4.64
N LEU A 556 20.54 -11.54 4.63
CA LEU A 556 19.64 -12.63 4.23
C LEU A 556 18.64 -12.18 3.15
N GLY A 557 17.90 -13.15 2.62
CA GLY A 557 16.89 -12.93 1.60
C GLY A 557 17.44 -13.01 0.17
N GLY A 558 16.58 -12.87 -0.84
CA GLY A 558 16.95 -13.06 -2.25
C GLY A 558 18.12 -12.18 -2.72
N PRO A 559 18.12 -10.86 -2.46
CA PRO A 559 19.20 -9.95 -2.86
C PRO A 559 20.55 -10.24 -2.22
N SER A 560 20.62 -10.99 -1.11
CA SER A 560 21.90 -11.47 -0.54
C SER A 560 22.61 -12.49 -1.44
N LEU A 561 21.92 -13.03 -2.46
CA LEU A 561 22.52 -13.88 -3.50
C LEU A 561 23.29 -13.05 -4.56
N ASN A 562 23.11 -11.74 -4.59
CA ASN A 562 23.72 -10.86 -5.58
C ASN A 562 25.00 -10.19 -5.02
N LYS A 563 26.17 -10.53 -5.56
CA LYS A 563 27.47 -10.00 -5.11
C LYS A 563 27.53 -8.47 -5.15
N ALA A 564 26.85 -7.82 -6.12
CA ALA A 564 26.87 -6.37 -6.26
C ALA A 564 26.09 -5.66 -5.13
N VAL A 565 24.98 -6.24 -4.68
CA VAL A 565 24.21 -5.71 -3.53
C VAL A 565 25.00 -5.88 -2.22
N VAL A 566 25.68 -7.02 -2.04
CA VAL A 566 26.58 -7.25 -0.89
C VAL A 566 27.72 -6.23 -0.89
N ALA A 567 28.35 -5.99 -2.05
CA ALA A 567 29.40 -4.98 -2.20
C ALA A 567 28.91 -3.58 -1.84
N ALA A 568 27.68 -3.22 -2.25
CA ALA A 568 27.07 -1.93 -1.91
C ALA A 568 26.86 -1.80 -0.40
N PHE A 569 26.36 -2.83 0.29
CA PHE A 569 26.23 -2.81 1.74
C PHE A 569 27.59 -2.67 2.44
N GLU A 570 28.59 -3.43 2.01
CA GLU A 570 29.93 -3.39 2.60
C GLU A 570 30.56 -1.99 2.47
N ASP A 571 30.42 -1.36 1.31
CA ASP A 571 30.91 0.00 1.05
C ASP A 571 30.18 1.04 1.90
N VAL A 572 28.84 0.98 1.96
CA VAL A 572 28.02 1.93 2.73
C VAL A 572 28.22 1.78 4.24
N LEU A 573 28.37 0.55 4.75
CA LEU A 573 28.57 0.30 6.18
C LEU A 573 30.02 0.43 6.62
N GLY A 574 30.98 0.41 5.68
CA GLY A 574 32.42 0.40 5.95
C GLY A 574 32.93 -0.89 6.62
N ARG A 575 32.10 -1.93 6.77
CA ARG A 575 32.41 -3.20 7.44
C ARG A 575 31.88 -4.40 6.66
N GLY A 576 32.52 -5.56 6.87
CA GLY A 576 32.10 -6.82 6.24
C GLY A 576 30.79 -7.33 6.83
N LEU A 577 30.02 -8.05 6.02
CA LEU A 577 28.80 -8.73 6.41
C LEU A 577 29.05 -10.23 6.57
N LEU A 578 28.17 -10.92 7.29
CA LEU A 578 28.08 -12.38 7.30
C LEU A 578 27.01 -12.82 6.28
N VAL A 579 27.45 -13.53 5.25
CA VAL A 579 26.59 -14.04 4.18
C VAL A 579 26.69 -15.56 4.14
N PRO A 580 25.82 -16.30 4.84
CA PRO A 580 26.03 -17.74 5.01
C PRO A 580 25.68 -18.56 3.76
N LYS A 581 26.16 -19.80 3.72
CA LYS A 581 25.65 -20.81 2.78
C LYS A 581 24.18 -21.09 3.07
N HIS A 582 23.38 -21.36 2.04
CA HIS A 582 21.94 -21.65 2.15
C HIS A 582 21.08 -20.53 2.78
N ARG A 583 21.58 -19.29 2.81
CA ARG A 583 20.88 -18.11 3.36
C ARG A 583 19.48 -17.87 2.80
N GLU A 584 19.19 -18.30 1.59
CA GLU A 584 17.88 -18.15 0.94
C GLU A 584 16.78 -19.06 1.52
N VAL A 585 17.16 -20.08 2.31
CA VAL A 585 16.24 -20.98 3.01
C VAL A 585 16.36 -20.90 4.54
N LEU A 586 17.01 -19.85 5.08
CA LEU A 586 17.32 -19.77 6.50
C LEU A 586 16.08 -19.74 7.39
N GLY A 587 15.01 -19.06 6.97
CA GLY A 587 13.74 -19.08 7.70
C GLY A 587 13.16 -20.49 7.84
N ALA A 588 13.20 -21.28 6.77
CA ALA A 588 12.78 -22.68 6.80
C ALA A 588 13.69 -23.52 7.71
N PHE A 589 15.00 -23.31 7.65
CA PHE A 589 15.97 -24.00 8.51
C PHE A 589 15.74 -23.69 9.99
N GLY A 590 15.60 -22.42 10.37
CA GLY A 590 15.33 -22.02 11.74
C GLY A 590 13.98 -22.51 12.28
N ALA A 591 12.97 -22.63 11.42
CA ALA A 591 11.69 -23.27 11.79
C ALA A 591 11.87 -24.77 12.09
N ALA A 592 12.66 -25.49 11.29
CA ALA A 592 12.98 -26.90 11.53
C ALA A 592 13.76 -27.10 12.86
N ILE A 593 14.73 -26.23 13.15
CA ILE A 593 15.46 -26.24 14.43
C ILE A 593 14.51 -26.00 15.60
N SER A 594 13.67 -24.97 15.50
CA SER A 594 12.71 -24.62 16.56
C SER A 594 11.76 -25.78 16.86
N LEU A 595 11.36 -26.54 15.82
CA LEU A 595 10.56 -27.75 15.99
C LEU A 595 11.35 -28.86 16.68
N GLN A 596 12.57 -29.14 16.24
CA GLN A 596 13.44 -30.16 16.86
C GLN A 596 13.62 -29.89 18.36
N GLU A 597 13.92 -28.63 18.73
CA GLU A 597 14.10 -28.21 20.13
C GLU A 597 12.80 -28.36 20.94
N LYS A 598 11.66 -27.94 20.36
CA LYS A 598 10.36 -28.09 21.01
C LYS A 598 9.99 -29.56 21.25
N MET A 599 10.19 -30.42 20.26
CA MET A 599 9.90 -31.85 20.39
C MET A 599 10.79 -32.50 21.45
N ALA A 600 12.08 -32.12 21.51
CA ALA A 600 12.99 -32.57 22.55
C ALA A 600 12.55 -32.10 23.96
N ALA A 601 12.19 -30.82 24.11
CA ALA A 601 11.71 -30.27 25.38
C ALA A 601 10.40 -30.90 25.86
N GLU A 602 9.49 -31.24 24.93
CA GLU A 602 8.20 -31.88 25.23
C GLU A 602 8.28 -33.42 25.28
N SER A 603 9.47 -34.02 25.13
CA SER A 603 9.66 -35.48 25.02
C SER A 603 8.77 -36.15 23.97
N LYS A 604 8.45 -35.45 22.88
CA LYS A 604 7.60 -35.94 21.80
C LYS A 604 8.42 -36.64 20.73
N THR A 605 8.02 -37.87 20.38
CA THR A 605 8.71 -38.70 19.37
C THR A 605 7.91 -38.91 18.08
N GLY A 606 6.62 -38.54 18.06
CA GLY A 606 5.73 -38.68 16.91
C GLY A 606 5.30 -37.34 16.33
N SER A 607 5.13 -37.29 15.00
CA SER A 607 4.60 -36.15 14.27
C SER A 607 3.12 -36.32 13.96
N ILE A 608 2.38 -35.20 13.93
CA ILE A 608 1.00 -35.14 13.45
C ILE A 608 0.91 -34.94 11.93
N PHE A 609 2.05 -34.82 11.24
CA PHE A 609 2.14 -34.65 9.80
C PHE A 609 1.36 -35.73 9.06
N ARG A 610 0.48 -35.32 8.14
CA ARG A 610 -0.40 -36.26 7.39
C ARG A 610 0.34 -37.17 6.41
N GLY A 611 1.64 -36.94 6.20
CA GLY A 611 2.50 -37.73 5.32
C GLY A 611 2.58 -37.17 3.89
N LEU A 612 3.71 -37.46 3.22
CA LEU A 612 4.00 -36.95 1.87
C LEU A 612 2.97 -37.40 0.83
N LYS A 613 2.61 -38.68 0.83
CA LYS A 613 1.68 -39.25 -0.17
C LYS A 613 0.28 -38.62 -0.08
N SER A 614 -0.26 -38.46 1.14
CA SER A 614 -1.55 -37.82 1.36
C SER A 614 -1.53 -36.36 0.90
N ALA A 615 -0.51 -35.59 1.31
CA ALA A 615 -0.39 -34.18 0.94
C ALA A 615 -0.26 -33.98 -0.59
N ILE A 616 0.57 -34.77 -1.27
CA ILE A 616 0.81 -34.62 -2.72
C ILE A 616 -0.45 -34.95 -3.55
N GLN A 617 -1.25 -35.94 -3.13
CA GLN A 617 -2.40 -36.43 -3.91
C GLN A 617 -3.71 -35.68 -3.63
N ASP A 618 -3.70 -34.76 -2.66
CA ASP A 618 -4.87 -33.97 -2.30
C ASP A 618 -5.32 -33.06 -3.46
N ARG A 619 -6.63 -33.08 -3.76
CA ARG A 619 -7.22 -32.33 -4.89
C ARG A 619 -7.59 -30.89 -4.53
N MET A 620 -7.43 -30.49 -3.27
CA MET A 620 -7.75 -29.14 -2.78
C MET A 620 -9.18 -28.69 -3.08
N ASP A 621 -10.14 -29.60 -3.00
CA ASP A 621 -11.54 -29.24 -3.19
C ASP A 621 -12.00 -28.29 -2.07
N PHE A 622 -12.66 -27.20 -2.44
CA PHE A 622 -13.19 -26.22 -1.49
C PHE A 622 -14.63 -25.84 -1.78
N ALA A 623 -15.38 -25.56 -0.73
CA ALA A 623 -16.69 -24.93 -0.82
C ALA A 623 -16.57 -23.43 -0.56
N GLU A 624 -17.15 -22.60 -1.43
CA GLU A 624 -17.30 -21.17 -1.16
C GLU A 624 -18.59 -20.90 -0.39
N LYS A 625 -18.50 -20.07 0.66
CA LYS A 625 -19.66 -19.59 1.42
C LYS A 625 -19.49 -18.13 1.78
N VAL A 626 -20.60 -17.40 1.81
CA VAL A 626 -20.64 -16.07 2.42
C VAL A 626 -20.69 -16.23 3.95
N CYS A 627 -19.84 -15.48 4.66
CA CYS A 627 -19.80 -15.46 6.11
C CYS A 627 -21.13 -14.94 6.67
N GLN A 628 -21.82 -15.80 7.42
CA GLN A 628 -23.05 -15.46 8.15
C GLN A 628 -22.90 -15.60 9.68
N ALA A 629 -21.67 -15.78 10.19
CA ALA A 629 -21.45 -16.00 11.62
C ALA A 629 -21.82 -14.79 12.50
N ASP A 630 -22.08 -13.63 11.92
CA ASP A 630 -22.65 -12.49 12.60
C ASP A 630 -23.73 -11.90 11.69
N PRO A 631 -25.02 -12.06 12.03
CA PRO A 631 -26.13 -11.55 11.22
C PRO A 631 -26.10 -10.03 11.02
N ALA A 632 -25.45 -9.28 11.93
CA ALA A 632 -25.29 -7.84 11.84
C ALA A 632 -24.01 -7.43 11.05
N CYS A 633 -23.23 -8.39 10.57
CA CYS A 633 -21.99 -8.11 9.83
C CYS A 633 -22.28 -7.73 8.38
N HIS A 634 -22.13 -6.44 8.07
CA HIS A 634 -22.28 -5.91 6.72
C HIS A 634 -21.17 -6.32 5.74
N ASN A 635 -20.07 -6.92 6.21
CA ASN A 635 -18.93 -7.26 5.34
C ASN A 635 -19.19 -8.47 4.44
N GLN A 636 -20.17 -9.34 4.77
CA GLN A 636 -20.58 -10.52 3.97
C GLN A 636 -19.40 -11.22 3.28
N CYS A 637 -18.34 -11.50 4.04
CA CYS A 637 -17.07 -11.91 3.46
C CYS A 637 -17.20 -13.26 2.77
N LYS A 638 -16.58 -13.43 1.59
CA LYS A 638 -16.43 -14.77 1.01
C LYS A 638 -15.41 -15.58 1.81
N LEU A 639 -15.79 -16.82 2.13
CA LEU A 639 -14.99 -17.81 2.81
C LEU A 639 -14.78 -19.00 1.88
N LYS A 640 -13.56 -19.52 1.85
CA LYS A 640 -13.24 -20.81 1.22
C LYS A 640 -13.07 -21.84 2.31
N ILE A 641 -13.83 -22.92 2.25
CA ILE A 641 -13.82 -23.99 3.24
C ILE A 641 -13.21 -25.22 2.57
N TYR A 642 -11.98 -25.54 2.94
CA TYR A 642 -11.27 -26.73 2.50
C TYR A 642 -11.55 -27.87 3.46
N ASP A 643 -11.64 -29.09 2.93
CA ASP A 643 -11.70 -30.32 3.72
C ASP A 643 -10.41 -31.12 3.51
N PHE A 644 -9.55 -31.16 4.53
CA PHE A 644 -8.31 -31.94 4.51
C PHE A 644 -8.46 -33.15 5.42
N ASP A 645 -8.70 -34.31 4.83
CA ASP A 645 -8.87 -35.59 5.54
C ASP A 645 -9.95 -35.54 6.64
N GLY A 646 -11.10 -34.89 6.37
CA GLY A 646 -12.23 -34.73 7.31
C GLY A 646 -12.11 -33.51 8.23
N ARG A 647 -11.06 -32.70 8.11
CA ARG A 647 -10.86 -31.46 8.87
C ARG A 647 -11.16 -30.24 8.02
N LYS A 648 -12.10 -29.42 8.48
CA LYS A 648 -12.43 -28.16 7.82
C LYS A 648 -11.40 -27.09 8.17
N SER A 649 -10.73 -26.54 7.16
CA SER A 649 -9.92 -25.32 7.27
C SER A 649 -10.63 -24.21 6.50
N VAL A 650 -10.90 -23.09 7.17
CA VAL A 650 -11.68 -21.97 6.62
C VAL A 650 -10.76 -20.80 6.36
N TRP A 651 -10.68 -20.38 5.11
CA TRP A 651 -9.87 -19.24 4.67
C TRP A 651 -10.76 -18.13 4.12
N GLY A 652 -10.19 -16.92 4.02
CA GLY A 652 -10.93 -15.71 3.71
C GLY A 652 -11.53 -15.07 4.96
N GLY A 653 -12.39 -14.08 4.75
CA GLY A 653 -12.87 -13.23 5.83
C GLY A 653 -11.95 -12.04 6.08
N GLU A 654 -12.52 -10.84 6.07
CA GLU A 654 -11.77 -9.59 6.34
C GLU A 654 -11.49 -9.39 7.82
N CYS A 655 -12.20 -10.12 8.67
CA CYS A 655 -12.20 -9.88 10.10
C CYS A 655 -11.32 -10.84 10.92
N GLY A 656 -10.54 -11.71 10.26
CA GLY A 656 -9.67 -12.69 10.91
C GLY A 656 -10.39 -13.75 11.76
N ARG A 657 -11.73 -13.79 11.74
CA ARG A 657 -12.54 -14.69 12.59
C ARG A 657 -12.19 -16.17 12.40
N TYR A 658 -11.93 -16.56 11.15
CA TYR A 658 -11.74 -17.95 10.75
C TYR A 658 -10.28 -18.36 10.59
N GLU A 659 -9.33 -17.44 10.72
CA GLU A 659 -7.93 -17.80 10.76
C GLU A 659 -7.70 -18.70 11.99
N VAL A 660 -7.38 -19.98 11.75
CA VAL A 660 -7.19 -20.97 12.80
C VAL A 660 -5.81 -20.74 13.42
N PHE A 661 -5.77 -20.25 14.65
CA PHE A 661 -4.53 -20.17 15.42
C PHE A 661 -4.54 -21.31 16.43
N ARG A 662 -3.59 -22.24 16.31
CA ARG A 662 -3.36 -23.30 17.30
C ARG A 662 -2.61 -22.71 18.51
N THR A 663 -3.25 -21.81 19.26
CA THR A 663 -2.75 -21.36 20.56
C THR A 663 -3.38 -22.19 21.66
N SER A 664 -2.58 -23.00 22.36
CA SER A 664 -2.97 -23.82 23.51
C SER A 664 -3.16 -22.99 24.80
N GLY A 665 -3.45 -21.68 24.68
CA GLY A 665 -3.50 -20.72 25.79
C GLY A 665 -4.91 -20.25 26.14
N ARG A 666 -5.10 -19.81 27.39
CA ARG A 666 -6.34 -19.16 27.86
C ARG A 666 -6.46 -17.79 27.17
N LYS A 667 -7.56 -17.55 26.43
CA LYS A 667 -7.81 -16.25 25.78
C LYS A 667 -7.80 -15.13 26.83
N SER A 668 -7.09 -14.03 26.55
CA SER A 668 -7.14 -12.83 27.38
C SER A 668 -8.45 -12.07 27.14
N GLN A 669 -8.82 -11.22 28.10
CA GLN A 669 -9.98 -10.35 27.98
C GLN A 669 -9.75 -9.28 26.90
N ASN A 670 -10.79 -8.98 26.11
CA ASN A 670 -10.76 -7.93 25.10
C ASN A 670 -11.19 -6.58 25.71
N LEU A 671 -10.23 -5.77 26.18
CA LEU A 671 -10.53 -4.49 26.84
C LEU A 671 -11.03 -3.39 25.87
N PHE A 672 -10.86 -3.58 24.55
CA PHE A 672 -11.47 -2.69 23.55
C PHE A 672 -12.98 -2.86 23.49
N GLU A 673 -13.45 -4.10 23.61
CA GLU A 673 -14.87 -4.42 23.68
C GLU A 673 -15.49 -3.91 24.97
N LEU A 674 -14.79 -4.04 26.11
CA LEU A 674 -15.21 -3.41 27.37
C LEU A 674 -15.40 -1.89 27.23
N ARG A 675 -14.48 -1.18 26.55
CA ARG A 675 -14.63 0.26 26.30
C ARG A 675 -15.88 0.54 25.47
N GLU A 676 -16.14 -0.26 24.44
CA GLU A 676 -17.30 -0.08 23.57
C GLU A 676 -18.63 -0.38 24.29
N GLU A 677 -18.65 -1.37 25.18
CA GLU A 677 -19.79 -1.65 26.06
C GLU A 677 -20.09 -0.45 26.97
N ILE A 678 -19.06 0.12 27.61
CA ILE A 678 -19.21 1.32 28.46
C ILE A 678 -19.72 2.47 27.60
N TRP A 679 -19.10 2.76 26.46
CA TRP A 679 -19.51 3.86 25.58
C TRP A 679 -20.97 3.69 25.11
N SER A 680 -21.34 2.49 24.66
CA SER A 680 -22.71 2.16 24.24
C SER A 680 -23.72 2.34 25.37
N GLY A 681 -23.35 2.02 26.61
CA GLY A 681 -24.16 2.27 27.80
C GLY A 681 -24.47 3.77 28.01
N TYR A 682 -23.50 4.66 27.77
CA TYR A 682 -23.73 6.11 27.85
C TYR A 682 -24.51 6.68 26.66
N MET A 683 -24.50 5.99 25.52
CA MET A 683 -25.23 6.38 24.30
C MET A 683 -26.66 5.84 24.26
N LEU A 684 -26.97 4.82 25.08
CA LEU A 684 -28.29 4.21 25.16
C LEU A 684 -29.36 5.24 25.55
N GLY A 685 -30.44 5.29 24.76
CA GLY A 685 -31.58 6.15 25.02
C GLY A 685 -31.39 7.62 24.64
N VAL A 686 -30.20 8.03 24.16
CA VAL A 686 -29.92 9.40 23.68
C VAL A 686 -29.54 9.44 22.19
N SER A 687 -29.29 8.28 21.57
CA SER A 687 -29.02 8.15 20.15
C SER A 687 -29.67 6.92 19.52
N GLU A 688 -30.00 7.03 18.25
CA GLU A 688 -30.40 5.92 17.37
C GLU A 688 -29.30 5.61 16.35
N GLU A 689 -29.35 4.44 15.74
CA GLU A 689 -28.52 4.10 14.58
C GLU A 689 -29.29 4.34 13.27
N LEU A 690 -28.63 4.95 12.30
CA LEU A 690 -29.14 5.20 10.97
C LEU A 690 -29.36 3.88 10.23
N LYS A 691 -30.54 3.73 9.63
CA LYS A 691 -30.90 2.61 8.75
C LYS A 691 -30.88 3.09 7.29
N ASP A 692 -31.31 2.24 6.36
CA ASP A 692 -31.34 2.63 4.94
C ASP A 692 -32.31 3.79 4.68
N GLU A 693 -33.43 3.84 5.41
CA GLU A 693 -34.44 4.90 5.30
C GLU A 693 -34.08 6.17 6.09
N PRO A 694 -34.47 7.37 5.61
CA PRO A 694 -34.33 8.62 6.36
C PRO A 694 -35.05 8.61 7.72
N ILE A 695 -34.42 9.17 8.75
CA ILE A 695 -34.96 9.34 10.10
C ILE A 695 -34.96 10.82 10.44
N PHE A 696 -36.05 11.53 10.11
CA PHE A 696 -36.19 12.97 10.36
C PHE A 696 -36.66 13.29 11.79
N GLU A 697 -37.43 12.39 12.40
CA GLU A 697 -37.97 12.55 13.75
C GLU A 697 -37.98 11.19 14.48
N VAL A 698 -37.83 11.22 15.81
CA VAL A 698 -37.95 10.06 16.70
C VAL A 698 -38.73 10.52 17.93
N ASP A 699 -39.80 9.81 18.29
CA ASP A 699 -40.67 10.17 19.42
C ASP A 699 -41.16 11.64 19.39
N GLY A 700 -41.48 12.14 18.19
CA GLY A 700 -41.92 13.53 17.97
C GLY A 700 -40.82 14.58 18.11
N ARG A 701 -39.55 14.15 18.20
CA ARG A 701 -38.38 15.04 18.35
C ARG A 701 -37.58 15.07 17.04
N PRO A 702 -37.17 16.25 16.56
CA PRO A 702 -36.33 16.37 15.36
C PRO A 702 -34.96 15.71 15.56
N THR A 703 -34.42 15.13 14.48
CA THR A 703 -33.13 14.43 14.55
C THR A 703 -31.93 15.30 14.21
N VAL A 704 -30.79 14.96 14.82
CA VAL A 704 -29.48 15.51 14.50
C VAL A 704 -28.56 14.35 14.12
N GLY A 705 -28.23 14.27 12.84
CA GLY A 705 -27.31 13.27 12.29
C GLY A 705 -25.87 13.55 12.71
N MET A 706 -25.15 12.51 13.11
CA MET A 706 -23.74 12.55 13.50
C MET A 706 -22.99 11.37 12.88
N GLN A 707 -21.78 11.61 12.39
CA GLN A 707 -20.91 10.53 11.92
C GLN A 707 -20.35 9.72 13.10
N ARG A 708 -20.35 8.39 13.02
CA ARG A 708 -19.68 7.48 13.99
C ARG A 708 -18.20 7.33 13.65
N SER A 709 -17.51 8.45 13.48
CA SER A 709 -16.09 8.51 13.09
C SER A 709 -15.41 9.76 13.66
N LEU A 710 -14.08 9.83 13.56
CA LEU A 710 -13.24 10.94 14.03
C LEU A 710 -13.57 11.37 15.48
N TYR A 711 -13.91 12.65 15.69
CA TYR A 711 -14.12 13.23 17.01
C TYR A 711 -15.33 12.62 17.74
N THR A 712 -16.35 12.10 17.04
CA THR A 712 -17.52 11.49 17.69
C THR A 712 -17.14 10.27 18.54
N ILE A 713 -16.08 9.55 18.17
CA ILE A 713 -15.59 8.43 18.97
C ILE A 713 -15.13 8.92 20.37
N GLN A 714 -14.61 10.15 20.45
CA GLN A 714 -14.12 10.75 21.69
C GLN A 714 -15.20 11.55 22.44
N THR A 715 -15.93 12.41 21.71
CA THR A 715 -16.87 13.39 22.28
C THR A 715 -18.33 13.04 22.01
N GLY A 716 -18.63 11.81 21.58
CA GLY A 716 -19.98 11.39 21.21
C GLY A 716 -20.96 11.46 22.38
N VAL A 717 -20.52 11.07 23.58
CA VAL A 717 -21.32 11.16 24.82
C VAL A 717 -21.70 12.61 25.10
N LEU A 718 -20.74 13.55 25.04
CA LEU A 718 -21.01 14.98 25.18
C LEU A 718 -22.11 15.45 24.21
N TRP A 719 -21.93 15.24 22.91
CA TRP A 719 -22.86 15.80 21.92
C TRP A 719 -24.23 15.11 21.91
N ALA A 720 -24.29 13.80 22.16
CA ALA A 720 -25.55 13.06 22.26
C ALA A 720 -26.40 13.58 23.42
N HIS A 721 -25.81 13.73 24.60
CA HIS A 721 -26.51 14.27 25.78
C HIS A 721 -26.83 15.77 25.62
N PHE A 722 -25.98 16.55 24.94
CA PHE A 722 -26.24 17.96 24.64
C PHE A 722 -27.50 18.14 23.79
N PHE A 723 -27.58 17.43 22.66
CA PHE A 723 -28.74 17.51 21.77
C PHE A 723 -29.98 16.87 22.39
N ASP A 724 -29.82 15.78 23.14
CA ASP A 724 -30.94 15.18 23.87
C ASP A 724 -31.53 16.15 24.90
N ARG A 725 -30.70 16.87 25.65
CA ARG A 725 -31.18 17.86 26.62
C ARG A 725 -31.88 19.06 25.96
N LEU A 726 -31.55 19.35 24.70
CA LEU A 726 -32.17 20.43 23.92
C LEU A 726 -33.49 20.03 23.25
N GLY A 727 -33.87 18.75 23.31
CA GLY A 727 -35.10 18.24 22.71
C GLY A 727 -34.93 17.58 21.34
N TYR A 728 -33.70 17.28 20.92
CA TYR A 728 -33.39 16.59 19.65
C TYR A 728 -33.00 15.14 19.89
N ARG A 729 -33.18 14.25 18.91
CA ARG A 729 -32.63 12.89 18.98
C ARG A 729 -31.39 12.78 18.09
N VAL A 730 -30.28 12.27 18.62
CA VAL A 730 -29.11 12.01 17.78
C VAL A 730 -29.31 10.75 16.96
N VAL A 731 -28.88 10.77 15.69
CA VAL A 731 -28.81 9.59 14.84
C VAL A 731 -27.37 9.41 14.40
N LEU A 732 -26.76 8.28 14.73
CA LEU A 732 -25.40 7.93 14.33
C LEU A 732 -25.43 7.09 13.06
N THR A 733 -24.48 7.30 12.16
CA THR A 733 -24.21 6.32 11.10
C THR A 733 -23.87 4.94 11.69
N PRO A 734 -24.17 3.84 10.99
CA PRO A 734 -23.76 2.49 11.44
C PRO A 734 -22.23 2.35 11.51
N PRO A 735 -21.71 1.28 12.12
CA PRO A 735 -20.28 0.95 12.11
C PRO A 735 -19.70 0.99 10.70
N THR A 736 -18.43 1.40 10.59
CA THR A 736 -17.72 1.53 9.32
C THR A 736 -17.73 0.22 8.54
N SER A 737 -18.35 0.26 7.36
CA SER A 737 -18.42 -0.84 6.40
C SER A 737 -17.55 -0.56 5.17
N ASN A 738 -17.30 -1.58 4.34
CA ASN A 738 -16.62 -1.38 3.06
C ASN A 738 -17.37 -0.39 2.15
N ARG A 739 -18.71 -0.38 2.20
CA ARG A 739 -19.54 0.59 1.45
C ARG A 739 -19.23 2.02 1.88
N ILE A 740 -19.24 2.26 3.19
CA ILE A 740 -18.96 3.60 3.77
C ILE A 740 -17.52 4.02 3.43
N SER A 741 -16.55 3.13 3.66
CA SER A 741 -15.14 3.42 3.36
C SER A 741 -14.90 3.75 1.88
N ALA A 742 -15.38 2.89 0.97
CA ALA A 742 -15.22 3.09 -0.47
C ALA A 742 -15.87 4.38 -0.95
N SER A 743 -17.10 4.66 -0.48
CA SER A 743 -17.82 5.89 -0.78
C SER A 743 -17.07 7.15 -0.32
N GLY A 744 -16.39 7.05 0.83
CA GLY A 744 -15.55 8.11 1.37
C GLY A 744 -14.30 8.36 0.52
N ILE A 745 -13.59 7.30 0.13
CA ILE A 745 -12.41 7.38 -0.76
C ILE A 745 -12.80 8.03 -2.10
N GLU A 746 -13.96 7.69 -2.64
CA GLU A 746 -14.45 8.19 -3.94
C GLU A 746 -14.71 9.69 -3.98
N VAL A 747 -15.14 10.30 -2.87
CA VAL A 747 -15.47 11.72 -2.81
C VAL A 747 -14.34 12.61 -2.31
N MET A 748 -13.19 12.03 -1.95
CA MET A 748 -12.05 12.83 -1.48
C MET A 748 -11.51 13.73 -2.60
N ILE A 749 -11.37 15.02 -2.30
CA ILE A 749 -10.78 16.02 -3.21
C ILE A 749 -9.25 16.07 -3.08
N ALA A 750 -8.71 15.61 -1.95
CA ALA A 750 -7.28 15.64 -1.66
C ALA A 750 -6.84 14.35 -0.95
N GLU A 751 -5.56 14.02 -1.09
CA GLU A 751 -4.98 12.86 -0.41
C GLU A 751 -4.76 13.15 1.08
N THR A 752 -5.38 12.33 1.93
CA THR A 752 -5.33 12.43 3.39
C THR A 752 -5.10 11.06 4.05
N CYS A 753 -4.96 11.03 5.37
CA CYS A 753 -4.98 9.77 6.12
C CYS A 753 -6.35 9.08 6.02
N TYR A 754 -6.35 7.75 6.14
CA TYR A 754 -7.54 6.91 5.96
C TYR A 754 -8.74 7.27 6.86
N PRO A 755 -8.58 7.66 8.15
CA PRO A 755 -9.71 8.06 8.99
C PRO A 755 -10.50 9.28 8.47
N ILE A 756 -9.83 10.21 7.78
CA ILE A 756 -10.48 11.36 7.15
C ILE A 756 -11.32 10.91 5.95
N LYS A 757 -10.81 9.96 5.16
CA LYS A 757 -11.56 9.37 4.03
C LYS A 757 -12.81 8.64 4.53
N VAL A 758 -12.66 7.83 5.59
CA VAL A 758 -13.79 7.15 6.24
C VAL A 758 -14.83 8.16 6.74
N SER A 759 -14.41 9.27 7.34
CA SER A 759 -15.32 10.36 7.73
C SER A 759 -16.16 10.88 6.57
N HIS A 760 -15.57 11.11 5.39
CA HIS A 760 -16.32 11.54 4.21
C HIS A 760 -17.39 10.52 3.81
N GLY A 761 -17.07 9.24 3.93
CA GLY A 761 -18.00 8.13 3.73
C GLY A 761 -19.20 8.19 4.68
N HIS A 762 -18.95 8.38 5.97
CA HIS A 762 -20.01 8.52 6.98
C HIS A 762 -20.90 9.75 6.73
N VAL A 763 -20.29 10.88 6.38
CA VAL A 763 -21.05 12.09 6.07
C VAL A 763 -21.93 11.90 4.84
N LYS A 764 -21.40 11.27 3.79
CA LYS A 764 -22.16 10.93 2.58
C LYS A 764 -23.29 9.94 2.87
N GLU A 765 -23.07 8.96 3.75
CA GLU A 765 -24.11 8.02 4.18
C GLU A 765 -25.26 8.72 4.93
N MET A 766 -24.94 9.75 5.71
CA MET A 766 -25.92 10.53 6.50
C MET A 766 -26.60 11.65 5.69
N ALA A 767 -26.00 12.11 4.60
CA ALA A 767 -26.45 13.26 3.83
C ALA A 767 -27.92 13.12 3.39
N GLY A 768 -28.75 14.09 3.76
CA GLY A 768 -30.18 14.11 3.43
C GLY A 768 -31.08 13.17 4.24
N LYS A 769 -30.53 12.36 5.16
CA LYS A 769 -31.30 11.35 5.92
C LYS A 769 -31.76 11.78 7.31
N THR A 770 -31.35 12.95 7.79
CA THR A 770 -31.77 13.50 9.10
C THR A 770 -32.24 14.94 8.97
N LYS A 771 -32.96 15.44 9.99
CA LYS A 771 -33.48 16.82 9.97
C LYS A 771 -32.35 17.84 9.95
N TYR A 772 -31.35 17.64 10.80
CA TYR A 772 -30.11 18.38 10.80
C TYR A 772 -28.91 17.43 10.72
N LEU A 773 -27.77 17.95 10.30
CA LEU A 773 -26.49 17.22 10.27
C LEU A 773 -25.44 18.02 11.05
N PHE A 774 -24.90 17.43 12.11
CA PHE A 774 -23.91 18.06 12.98
C PHE A 774 -22.49 17.76 12.52
N LEU A 775 -21.79 18.80 12.06
CA LEU A 775 -20.40 18.76 11.56
C LEU A 775 -19.58 19.92 12.15
N PRO A 776 -19.22 19.86 13.45
CA PRO A 776 -18.42 20.89 14.08
C PRO A 776 -16.98 20.94 13.57
N ALA A 777 -16.37 22.12 13.59
CA ALA A 777 -14.92 22.30 13.54
C ALA A 777 -14.38 22.33 14.98
N ILE A 778 -13.95 21.19 15.51
CA ILE A 778 -13.40 21.12 16.88
C ILE A 778 -11.92 21.48 16.83
N VAL A 779 -11.57 22.62 17.45
CA VAL A 779 -10.23 23.22 17.36
C VAL A 779 -9.28 22.63 18.40
N ASN A 780 -9.71 22.63 19.66
CA ASN A 780 -8.91 22.18 20.79
C ASN A 780 -9.73 21.29 21.74
N MET A 781 -9.03 20.64 22.67
CA MET A 781 -9.60 19.75 23.69
C MET A 781 -9.14 20.15 25.10
N PRO A 782 -9.88 19.75 26.14
CA PRO A 782 -9.43 19.87 27.51
C PRO A 782 -8.09 19.15 27.72
N THR A 783 -7.20 19.77 28.49
CA THR A 783 -5.86 19.26 28.81
C THR A 783 -5.64 19.22 30.32
N PRO A 784 -4.77 18.33 30.84
CA PRO A 784 -4.44 18.29 32.26
C PRO A 784 -3.81 19.60 32.77
N GLY A 785 -2.87 20.17 32.02
CA GLY A 785 -2.25 21.47 32.32
C GLY A 785 -2.93 22.62 31.57
N LYS A 786 -3.03 23.79 32.20
CA LYS A 786 -3.51 25.01 31.52
C LYS A 786 -2.60 25.46 30.38
N GLU A 787 -1.29 25.29 30.57
CA GLU A 787 -0.23 25.65 29.59
C GLU A 787 -0.14 24.65 28.43
N ASP A 788 -0.71 23.45 28.55
CA ASP A 788 -0.70 22.46 27.46
C ASP A 788 -1.45 23.00 26.23
N MET A 789 -0.89 22.92 25.03
CA MET A 789 -1.49 23.50 23.82
C MET A 789 -2.88 22.91 23.47
N GLY A 790 -2.98 21.58 23.37
CA GLY A 790 -4.27 20.89 23.31
C GLY A 790 -5.04 20.95 21.98
N PHE A 791 -4.39 21.20 20.84
CA PHE A 791 -5.08 21.29 19.54
C PHE A 791 -5.36 19.92 18.92
N TYR A 792 -6.46 19.79 18.15
CA TYR A 792 -6.65 18.64 17.26
C TYR A 792 -5.72 18.75 16.04
N CYS A 793 -5.56 17.66 15.27
CA CYS A 793 -4.76 17.77 14.04
C CYS A 793 -5.48 18.63 12.98
N PRO A 794 -4.75 19.35 12.10
CA PRO A 794 -5.35 20.24 11.12
C PRO A 794 -6.39 19.57 10.21
N LEU A 795 -6.19 18.29 9.87
CA LEU A 795 -7.15 17.53 9.06
C LEU A 795 -8.48 17.31 9.79
N VAL A 796 -8.46 17.08 11.11
CA VAL A 796 -9.68 16.94 11.92
C VAL A 796 -10.38 18.30 12.08
N GLN A 797 -9.62 19.37 12.34
CA GLN A 797 -10.16 20.72 12.44
C GLN A 797 -10.81 21.17 11.12
N GLY A 798 -10.13 20.89 10.00
CA GLY A 798 -10.57 21.24 8.66
C GLY A 798 -11.64 20.31 8.07
N ASN A 799 -11.92 19.17 8.71
CA ASN A 799 -12.75 18.10 8.12
C ASN A 799 -14.14 18.58 7.71
N THR A 800 -14.78 19.42 8.53
CA THR A 800 -16.10 19.98 8.20
C THR A 800 -16.09 20.77 6.89
N TYR A 801 -15.04 21.54 6.61
CA TYR A 801 -14.95 22.34 5.39
C TYR A 801 -14.64 21.45 4.18
N MET A 802 -13.69 20.51 4.33
CA MET A 802 -13.32 19.57 3.27
C MET A 802 -14.52 18.72 2.84
N VAL A 803 -15.24 18.12 3.80
CA VAL A 803 -16.35 17.21 3.50
C VAL A 803 -17.56 17.94 2.92
N ARG A 804 -17.83 19.17 3.35
CA ARG A 804 -18.92 19.99 2.80
C ARG A 804 -18.69 20.30 1.33
N MET A 805 -17.45 20.62 0.95
CA MET A 805 -17.08 20.86 -0.44
C MET A 805 -17.09 19.58 -1.28
N ALA A 806 -16.67 18.45 -0.69
CA ALA A 806 -16.65 17.14 -1.35
C ALA A 806 -18.04 16.59 -1.64
N VAL A 807 -18.97 16.70 -0.69
CA VAL A 807 -20.29 16.06 -0.77
C VAL A 807 -21.39 17.01 -1.27
N GLY A 808 -21.14 18.32 -1.29
CA GLY A 808 -22.14 19.30 -1.76
C GLY A 808 -23.31 19.48 -0.80
N LEU A 809 -23.03 19.56 0.51
CA LEU A 809 -24.06 19.55 1.56
C LEU A 809 -24.89 20.84 1.62
N GLU A 810 -26.22 20.70 1.81
CA GLU A 810 -27.18 21.80 1.94
C GLU A 810 -26.92 22.65 3.21
N LYS A 811 -26.73 23.97 3.06
CA LYS A 811 -26.35 24.87 4.17
C LYS A 811 -27.43 25.02 5.24
N ASP A 812 -28.70 24.93 4.87
CA ASP A 812 -29.85 25.12 5.76
C ASP A 812 -30.01 23.98 6.78
N ARG A 813 -29.58 22.75 6.46
CA ARG A 813 -29.65 21.60 7.37
C ARG A 813 -28.39 21.36 8.21
N LEU A 814 -27.29 22.07 7.94
CA LEU A 814 -26.01 21.89 8.65
C LEU A 814 -25.93 22.64 9.98
N ILE A 815 -25.50 21.94 11.03
CA ILE A 815 -25.06 22.54 12.29
C ILE A 815 -23.53 22.40 12.35
N SER A 816 -22.81 23.46 12.01
CA SER A 816 -21.35 23.42 11.86
C SER A 816 -20.64 24.53 12.64
N PRO A 817 -20.74 24.55 13.98
CA PRO A 817 -20.05 25.53 14.79
C PRO A 817 -18.54 25.26 14.81
N VAL A 818 -17.75 26.32 14.96
CA VAL A 818 -16.38 26.25 15.46
C VAL A 818 -16.44 26.09 16.97
N VAL A 819 -15.75 25.09 17.50
CA VAL A 819 -15.84 24.67 18.91
C VAL A 819 -14.46 24.66 19.55
N HIS A 820 -14.30 25.42 20.64
CA HIS A 820 -13.11 25.41 21.48
C HIS A 820 -13.43 24.75 22.84
N LEU A 821 -13.28 23.43 22.92
CA LEU A 821 -13.59 22.66 24.14
C LEU A 821 -12.67 22.99 25.32
N LYS A 822 -11.56 23.70 25.10
CA LYS A 822 -10.68 24.18 26.19
C LYS A 822 -11.25 25.41 26.91
N HIS A 823 -12.21 26.14 26.31
CA HIS A 823 -12.89 27.24 26.99
C HIS A 823 -13.70 26.74 28.19
N ASP A 824 -13.84 27.58 29.22
CA ASP A 824 -14.77 27.31 30.31
C ASP A 824 -16.23 27.25 29.78
N LEU A 825 -17.09 26.49 30.47
CA LEU A 825 -18.47 26.27 30.02
C LEU A 825 -19.28 27.56 29.81
N PRO A 826 -19.18 28.59 30.67
CA PRO A 826 -19.78 29.90 30.40
C PRO A 826 -19.34 30.53 29.07
N THR A 827 -18.04 30.53 28.77
CA THR A 827 -17.50 31.06 27.50
C THR A 827 -17.94 30.22 26.31
N LEU A 828 -17.84 28.89 26.40
CA LEU A 828 -18.28 27.97 25.35
C LEU A 828 -19.80 28.10 25.07
N SER A 829 -20.60 28.38 26.10
CA SER A 829 -22.05 28.60 25.92
C SER A 829 -22.37 29.84 25.08
N VAL A 830 -21.55 30.90 25.17
CA VAL A 830 -21.68 32.09 24.33
C VAL A 830 -21.28 31.77 22.90
N GLU A 831 -20.14 31.10 22.72
CA GLU A 831 -19.62 30.69 21.42
C GLU A 831 -20.63 29.84 20.64
N LEU A 832 -21.25 28.85 21.30
CA LEU A 832 -22.27 28.02 20.67
C LEU A 832 -23.56 28.81 20.41
N GLU A 833 -24.04 29.59 21.38
CA GLU A 833 -25.29 30.34 21.20
C GLU A 833 -25.23 31.29 20.00
N GLN A 834 -24.13 32.01 19.81
CA GLN A 834 -23.95 32.91 18.68
C GLN A 834 -23.98 32.18 17.33
N GLN A 835 -23.53 30.92 17.27
CA GLN A 835 -23.40 30.15 16.03
C GLN A 835 -24.61 29.26 15.72
N ILE A 836 -25.24 28.66 16.73
CA ILE A 836 -26.35 27.69 16.55
C ILE A 836 -27.68 28.16 17.15
N GLY A 837 -27.65 29.11 18.10
CA GLY A 837 -28.83 29.61 18.81
C GLY A 837 -29.91 30.17 17.88
N PRO A 838 -29.60 31.11 16.97
CA PRO A 838 -30.57 31.65 16.01
C PRO A 838 -31.18 30.58 15.11
N LYS A 839 -30.37 29.63 14.65
CA LYS A 839 -30.78 28.56 13.73
C LYS A 839 -31.73 27.56 14.38
N LEU A 840 -31.45 27.19 15.64
CA LEU A 840 -32.23 26.21 16.40
C LEU A 840 -33.28 26.85 17.31
N ARG A 841 -33.36 28.18 17.34
CA ARG A 841 -34.24 28.97 18.23
C ARG A 841 -34.02 28.63 19.71
N LEU A 842 -32.76 28.56 20.12
CA LEU A 842 -32.33 28.22 21.48
C LEU A 842 -31.77 29.44 22.20
N SER A 843 -32.13 29.61 23.48
CA SER A 843 -31.55 30.65 24.33
C SER A 843 -30.22 30.21 24.94
N ARG A 844 -29.35 31.18 25.26
CA ARG A 844 -28.08 30.94 25.97
C ARG A 844 -28.27 30.12 27.24
N GLY A 845 -29.32 30.40 28.01
CA GLY A 845 -29.62 29.67 29.24
C GLY A 845 -29.88 28.18 28.99
N ARG A 846 -30.63 27.83 27.92
CA ARG A 846 -30.87 26.42 27.55
C ARG A 846 -29.60 25.74 27.06
N ILE A 847 -28.80 26.42 26.23
CA ILE A 847 -27.51 25.89 25.73
C ILE A 847 -26.55 25.64 26.89
N ARG A 848 -26.42 26.59 27.82
CA ARG A 848 -25.56 26.44 29.00
C ARG A 848 -25.99 25.26 29.87
N ALA A 849 -27.29 25.14 30.20
CA ALA A 849 -27.80 24.04 31.01
C ALA A 849 -27.60 22.68 30.32
N ALA A 850 -27.74 22.62 28.98
CA ALA A 850 -27.46 21.43 28.20
C ALA A 850 -25.96 21.09 28.18
N LEU A 851 -25.07 22.08 28.03
CA LEU A 851 -23.62 21.89 28.08
C LEU A 851 -23.14 21.40 29.45
N GLU A 852 -23.63 21.99 30.53
CA GLU A 852 -23.27 21.59 31.91
C GLU A 852 -23.67 20.12 32.16
N TYR A 853 -24.91 19.76 31.80
CA TYR A 853 -25.40 18.37 31.91
C TYR A 853 -24.56 17.41 31.05
N ALA A 854 -24.35 17.75 29.78
CA ALA A 854 -23.61 16.91 28.85
C ALA A 854 -22.14 16.73 29.25
N SER A 855 -21.50 17.80 29.75
CA SER A 855 -20.11 17.75 30.22
C SER A 855 -19.96 16.85 31.45
N GLU A 856 -20.93 16.87 32.36
CA GLU A 856 -20.95 15.94 33.48
C GLU A 856 -21.08 14.48 33.02
N ARG A 857 -21.94 14.20 32.03
CA ARG A 857 -22.06 12.84 31.46
C ARG A 857 -20.78 12.37 30.76
N GLN A 858 -20.10 13.25 30.04
CA GLN A 858 -18.80 12.97 29.45
C GLN A 858 -17.73 12.70 30.52
N ASN A 859 -17.72 13.49 31.60
CA ASN A 859 -16.79 13.29 32.72
C ASN A 859 -17.05 11.98 33.46
N GLN A 860 -18.31 11.58 33.63
CA GLN A 860 -18.68 10.30 34.23
C GLN A 860 -18.18 9.13 33.39
N PHE A 861 -18.37 9.18 32.07
CA PHE A 861 -17.82 8.20 31.13
C PHE A 861 -16.29 8.06 31.26
N THR A 862 -15.56 9.19 31.26
CA THR A 862 -14.09 9.17 31.43
C THR A 862 -13.67 8.64 32.80
N LYS A 863 -14.33 9.05 33.89
CA LYS A 863 -14.05 8.56 35.25
C LYS A 863 -14.27 7.06 35.37
N GLU A 864 -15.33 6.53 34.74
CA GLU A 864 -15.61 5.10 34.74
C GLU A 864 -14.51 4.32 34.01
N LEU A 865 -14.04 4.78 32.84
CA LEU A 865 -12.90 4.18 32.16
C LEU A 865 -11.64 4.17 33.03
N HIS A 866 -11.31 5.28 33.69
CA HIS A 866 -10.15 5.35 34.58
C HIS A 866 -10.31 4.42 35.80
N GLN A 867 -11.52 4.30 36.35
CA GLN A 867 -11.81 3.40 37.47
C GLN A 867 -11.60 1.94 37.06
N ARG A 868 -12.15 1.53 35.91
CA ARG A 868 -11.92 0.18 35.36
C ARG A 868 -10.44 -0.07 35.07
N GLY A 869 -9.72 0.93 34.56
CA GLY A 869 -8.29 0.83 34.30
C GLY A 869 -7.48 0.60 35.56
N ARG A 870 -7.80 1.31 36.65
CA ARG A 870 -7.18 1.08 37.97
C ARG A 870 -7.45 -0.34 38.48
N GLU A 871 -8.70 -0.80 38.43
CA GLU A 871 -9.07 -2.17 38.81
C GLU A 871 -8.27 -3.22 38.02
N ILE A 872 -8.08 -3.01 36.72
CA ILE A 872 -7.30 -3.91 35.87
C ILE A 872 -5.82 -3.88 36.27
N LEU A 873 -5.23 -2.71 36.50
CA LEU A 873 -3.83 -2.57 36.88
C LEU A 873 -3.53 -3.15 38.27
N GLU A 874 -4.40 -2.92 39.25
CA GLU A 874 -4.24 -3.43 40.62
C GLU A 874 -4.32 -4.96 40.68
N ASN A 875 -5.14 -5.57 39.81
CA ASN A 875 -5.27 -7.02 39.72
C ASN A 875 -4.33 -7.66 38.68
N HIS A 876 -3.48 -6.88 38.00
CA HIS A 876 -2.59 -7.39 36.96
C HIS A 876 -1.38 -8.11 37.57
N ASP A 877 -1.18 -9.36 37.16
CA ASP A 877 0.00 -10.15 37.51
C ASP A 877 1.26 -9.52 36.88
N THR A 878 2.12 -8.93 37.72
CA THR A 878 3.34 -8.24 37.27
C THR A 878 4.37 -9.16 36.61
N ASP A 879 4.25 -10.48 36.78
CA ASP A 879 5.08 -11.46 36.08
C ASP A 879 4.60 -11.72 34.64
N ARG A 880 3.44 -11.18 34.26
CA ARG A 880 2.89 -11.24 32.91
C ARG A 880 2.99 -9.89 32.21
N PRO A 881 3.28 -9.89 30.90
CA PRO A 881 3.30 -8.65 30.14
C PRO A 881 1.90 -8.05 29.99
N LEU A 882 1.83 -6.73 30.06
CA LEU A 882 0.66 -5.93 29.72
C LEU A 882 1.01 -5.00 28.56
N VAL A 883 0.26 -5.08 27.46
CA VAL A 883 0.44 -4.15 26.34
C VAL A 883 -0.51 -2.97 26.50
N ILE A 884 0.06 -1.77 26.57
CA ILE A 884 -0.71 -0.53 26.53
C ILE A 884 -0.78 -0.08 25.07
N VAL A 885 -2.00 -0.05 24.54
CA VAL A 885 -2.25 0.35 23.16
C VAL A 885 -2.55 1.85 23.11
N THR A 886 -1.64 2.59 22.50
CA THR A 886 -1.73 4.04 22.31
C THR A 886 -2.12 4.36 20.87
N GLY A 887 -2.80 5.47 20.66
CA GLY A 887 -3.24 5.88 19.34
C GLY A 887 -4.35 6.90 19.44
N ARG A 888 -4.85 7.35 18.29
CA ARG A 888 -5.96 8.30 18.25
C ARG A 888 -7.27 7.52 18.46
N PRO A 889 -8.26 8.04 19.22
CA PRO A 889 -9.49 7.28 19.52
C PRO A 889 -10.20 6.74 18.27
N TYR A 890 -10.26 7.54 17.21
CA TYR A 890 -10.85 7.12 15.94
C TYR A 890 -10.08 6.02 15.21
N ASN A 891 -8.81 5.80 15.54
CA ASN A 891 -8.08 4.62 15.09
C ASN A 891 -8.33 3.46 16.04
N LEU A 892 -8.26 3.69 17.35
CA LEU A 892 -8.31 2.63 18.35
C LEU A 892 -9.66 1.92 18.43
N TYR A 893 -10.78 2.60 18.16
CA TYR A 893 -12.11 2.06 18.43
C TYR A 893 -12.96 1.83 17.17
N ASP A 894 -12.49 2.20 16.00
CA ASP A 894 -13.11 1.80 14.74
C ASP A 894 -12.50 0.47 14.27
N GLU A 895 -13.30 -0.60 14.35
CA GLU A 895 -12.86 -1.96 14.01
C GLU A 895 -12.40 -2.13 12.56
N ARG A 896 -12.87 -1.29 11.63
CA ARG A 896 -12.42 -1.34 10.23
C ARG A 896 -11.08 -0.64 10.06
N LEU A 897 -10.87 0.47 10.77
CA LEU A 897 -9.61 1.23 10.75
C LEU A 897 -8.47 0.50 11.46
N ASN A 898 -8.75 -0.24 12.54
CA ASN A 898 -7.73 -1.00 13.29
C ASN A 898 -7.67 -2.49 12.95
N LEU A 899 -8.44 -2.96 11.97
CA LEU A 899 -8.50 -4.38 11.59
C LEU A 899 -8.82 -5.32 12.78
N ARG A 900 -9.70 -4.88 13.68
CA ARG A 900 -10.10 -5.58 14.92
C ARG A 900 -8.94 -5.90 15.87
N LEU A 901 -8.02 -4.95 16.02
CA LEU A 901 -6.79 -5.09 16.83
C LEU A 901 -7.03 -5.71 18.21
N GLY A 902 -8.01 -5.23 18.98
CA GLY A 902 -8.31 -5.74 20.32
C GLY A 902 -8.66 -7.23 20.35
N ARG A 903 -9.51 -7.68 19.41
CA ARG A 903 -9.88 -9.10 19.27
C ARG A 903 -8.68 -9.96 18.88
N ASN A 904 -7.82 -9.44 18.00
CA ASN A 904 -6.63 -10.15 17.54
C ASN A 904 -5.58 -10.32 18.65
N LEU A 905 -5.33 -9.27 19.45
CA LEU A 905 -4.48 -9.34 20.63
C LEU A 905 -5.01 -10.36 21.65
N ALA A 906 -6.32 -10.34 21.92
CA ALA A 906 -6.99 -11.29 22.79
C ALA A 906 -6.84 -12.75 22.30
N LYS A 907 -6.95 -12.95 20.98
CA LYS A 907 -6.84 -14.25 20.30
C LYS A 907 -5.46 -14.87 20.43
N ILE A 908 -4.40 -14.06 20.41
CA ILE A 908 -3.01 -14.53 20.55
C ILE A 908 -2.54 -14.61 22.01
N GLY A 909 -3.45 -14.35 22.96
CA GLY A 909 -3.19 -14.48 24.41
C GLY A 909 -2.50 -13.26 25.04
N MET A 910 -2.43 -12.13 24.33
CA MET A 910 -1.84 -10.90 24.88
C MET A 910 -2.87 -10.10 25.66
N SER A 911 -2.55 -9.71 26.89
CA SER A 911 -3.35 -8.72 27.63
C SER A 911 -3.07 -7.34 27.06
N ALA A 912 -4.09 -6.66 26.56
CA ALA A 912 -3.95 -5.38 25.87
C ALA A 912 -4.98 -4.37 26.36
N MET A 913 -4.52 -3.24 26.90
CA MET A 913 -5.34 -2.17 27.44
C MET A 913 -5.22 -0.90 26.60
N PRO A 914 -6.33 -0.34 26.09
CA PRO A 914 -6.32 0.96 25.44
C PRO A 914 -5.92 2.08 26.40
N MET A 915 -5.22 3.11 25.88
CA MET A 915 -4.73 4.22 26.71
C MET A 915 -5.84 5.01 27.43
N ASP A 916 -7.09 5.02 26.94
CA ASP A 916 -8.22 5.72 27.57
C ASP A 916 -8.59 5.18 28.97
N PHE A 917 -8.12 3.98 29.34
CA PHE A 917 -8.28 3.44 30.69
C PHE A 917 -7.27 4.04 31.68
N LEU A 918 -6.23 4.73 31.21
CA LEU A 918 -5.18 5.30 32.06
C LEU A 918 -5.49 6.75 32.43
N ASP A 919 -5.45 7.06 33.72
CA ASP A 919 -5.41 8.44 34.18
C ASP A 919 -3.97 8.98 34.07
N LEU A 920 -3.72 9.72 32.99
CA LEU A 920 -2.39 10.26 32.67
C LEU A 920 -2.24 11.73 33.07
N SER A 921 -3.20 12.29 33.81
CA SER A 921 -3.24 13.72 34.14
C SER A 921 -2.05 14.18 34.99
N SER A 922 -1.47 13.28 35.80
CA SER A 922 -0.33 13.56 36.69
C SER A 922 1.04 13.30 36.05
N VAL A 923 1.10 12.65 34.89
CA VAL A 923 2.37 12.31 34.23
C VAL A 923 2.97 13.56 33.62
N ASP A 924 4.11 14.04 34.09
CA ASP A 924 4.78 15.24 33.55
C ASP A 924 5.08 15.10 32.04
N LEU A 925 5.07 16.22 31.32
CA LEU A 925 5.46 16.34 29.90
C LEU A 925 6.14 17.69 29.60
N SER A 926 6.72 18.32 30.62
CA SER A 926 7.33 19.66 30.55
C SER A 926 8.52 19.77 29.60
N ASP A 927 9.18 18.65 29.28
CA ASP A 927 10.27 18.52 28.30
C ASP A 927 9.80 18.60 26.84
N PHE A 928 8.49 18.51 26.59
CA PHE A 928 7.86 18.74 25.28
C PHE A 928 6.91 19.95 25.33
N PRO A 929 7.39 21.16 25.69
CA PRO A 929 6.52 22.31 25.98
C PRO A 929 5.71 22.78 24.75
N ASN A 930 6.21 22.49 23.55
CA ASN A 930 5.59 22.87 22.28
C ASN A 930 4.84 21.71 21.61
N MET A 931 4.46 20.66 22.36
CA MET A 931 3.63 19.58 21.82
C MET A 931 2.25 20.13 21.46
N TYR A 932 2.08 20.50 20.18
CA TYR A 932 0.91 21.19 19.68
C TYR A 932 -0.37 20.37 19.80
N TRP A 933 -0.28 19.05 19.56
CA TRP A 933 -1.46 18.17 19.49
C TRP A 933 -1.84 17.60 20.85
N GLY A 934 -3.08 17.83 21.30
CA GLY A 934 -3.58 17.32 22.59
C GLY A 934 -3.56 15.79 22.71
N LEU A 935 -4.06 15.08 21.69
CA LEU A 935 -3.95 13.62 21.62
C LEU A 935 -2.49 13.14 21.53
N GLY A 936 -1.61 13.93 20.88
CA GLY A 936 -0.18 13.63 20.84
C GLY A 936 0.46 13.69 22.23
N ALA A 937 0.14 14.73 23.00
CA ALA A 937 0.57 14.85 24.39
C ALA A 937 0.09 13.67 25.25
N GLN A 938 -1.18 13.24 25.10
CA GLN A 938 -1.69 12.06 25.81
C GLN A 938 -0.94 10.78 25.43
N ILE A 939 -0.63 10.57 24.15
CA ILE A 939 0.17 9.43 23.68
C ILE A 939 1.58 9.44 24.29
N LEU A 940 2.24 10.60 24.40
CA LEU A 940 3.57 10.68 25.03
C LEU A 940 3.52 10.51 26.56
N ARG A 941 2.49 11.01 27.24
CA ARG A 941 2.26 10.72 28.66
C ARG A 941 2.05 9.21 28.88
N ALA A 942 1.31 8.55 27.98
CA ALA A 942 1.15 7.09 28.00
C ALA A 942 2.50 6.38 27.77
N ALA A 943 3.34 6.86 26.86
CA ALA A 943 4.70 6.33 26.65
C ALA A 943 5.57 6.44 27.91
N ARG A 944 5.51 7.57 28.63
CA ARG A 944 6.21 7.75 29.92
C ARG A 944 5.69 6.78 30.98
N PHE A 945 4.37 6.62 31.09
CA PHE A 945 3.76 5.63 31.97
C PHE A 945 4.23 4.21 31.62
N ILE A 946 4.26 3.85 30.34
CA ILE A 946 4.74 2.54 29.89
C ILE A 946 6.21 2.37 30.31
N ARG A 947 7.07 3.35 30.03
CA ARG A 947 8.50 3.30 30.37
C ARG A 947 8.73 3.07 31.86
N SER A 948 7.96 3.72 32.73
CA SER A 948 8.11 3.62 34.19
C SER A 948 7.64 2.29 34.80
N HIS A 949 6.91 1.44 34.07
CA HIS A 949 6.37 0.17 34.58
C HIS A 949 7.00 -1.04 33.88
N PRO A 950 7.88 -1.82 34.52
CA PRO A 950 8.64 -2.90 33.86
C PRO A 950 7.79 -3.94 33.11
N TYR A 951 6.61 -4.28 33.62
CA TYR A 951 5.68 -5.25 33.02
C TYR A 951 4.85 -4.66 31.85
N ALA A 952 4.87 -3.35 31.64
CA ALA A 952 4.08 -2.67 30.62
C ALA A 952 4.91 -2.46 29.33
N PHE A 953 4.34 -2.80 28.17
CA PHE A 953 4.96 -2.65 26.85
C PHE A 953 4.07 -1.82 25.93
N GLY A 954 4.68 -1.06 25.01
CA GLY A 954 3.94 -0.13 24.16
C GLY A 954 3.55 -0.71 22.81
N LEU A 955 2.29 -0.54 22.41
CA LEU A 955 1.88 -0.70 21.01
C LEU A 955 1.22 0.61 20.55
N HIS A 956 1.81 1.29 19.57
CA HIS A 956 1.30 2.54 19.04
C HIS A 956 0.64 2.32 17.68
N LEU A 957 -0.64 2.67 17.55
CA LEU A 957 -1.41 2.58 16.31
C LEU A 957 -1.52 3.95 15.61
N THR A 958 -1.10 4.00 14.36
CA THR A 958 -1.18 5.18 13.49
C THR A 958 -1.61 4.79 12.06
N ASN A 959 -1.73 5.79 11.17
CA ASN A 959 -2.10 5.59 9.78
C ASN A 959 -1.08 6.18 8.82
N PHE A 960 -0.96 5.54 7.66
CA PHE A 960 -0.24 6.11 6.54
C PHE A 960 -0.78 7.50 6.20
N SER A 961 0.12 8.41 5.78
CA SER A 961 -0.19 9.82 5.51
C SER A 961 -0.65 10.64 6.74
N CYS A 962 -0.47 10.14 7.97
CA CYS A 962 -0.71 10.95 9.17
C CYS A 962 0.43 11.93 9.42
N GLY A 963 0.23 13.19 9.04
CA GLY A 963 1.24 14.24 9.22
C GLY A 963 1.65 14.45 10.68
N ALA A 964 0.68 14.54 11.61
CA ALA A 964 0.98 14.75 13.02
C ALA A 964 1.76 13.59 13.65
N ASP A 965 1.40 12.34 13.33
CA ASP A 965 2.07 11.19 13.93
C ASP A 965 3.47 10.96 13.36
N SER A 966 3.73 11.41 12.12
CA SER A 966 5.10 11.39 11.58
C SER A 966 6.11 12.15 12.44
N PHE A 967 5.69 13.22 13.13
CA PHE A 967 6.50 13.92 14.14
C PHE A 967 6.45 13.19 15.49
N LEU A 968 5.26 12.78 15.92
CA LEU A 968 5.02 12.14 17.22
C LEU A 968 5.84 10.87 17.42
N GLU A 969 5.95 10.04 16.39
CA GLU A 969 6.70 8.78 16.45
C GLU A 969 8.15 8.99 16.87
N HIS A 970 8.79 10.09 16.47
CA HIS A 970 10.17 10.38 16.89
C HIS A 970 10.26 10.61 18.41
N PHE A 971 9.30 11.32 18.99
CA PHE A 971 9.22 11.55 20.43
C PHE A 971 8.82 10.28 21.20
N TYR A 972 7.89 9.49 20.65
CA TYR A 972 7.52 8.20 21.23
C TYR A 972 8.73 7.27 21.33
N LYS A 973 9.49 7.13 20.24
CA LYS A 973 10.72 6.32 20.19
C LYS A 973 11.78 6.86 21.16
N PHE A 974 11.92 8.18 21.26
CA PHE A 974 12.83 8.82 22.21
C PHE A 974 12.49 8.49 23.68
N ILE A 975 11.21 8.47 24.06
CA ILE A 975 10.79 8.12 25.43
C ILE A 975 10.98 6.63 25.72
N MET A 976 10.70 5.78 24.74
CA MET A 976 10.76 4.33 24.93
C MET A 976 12.19 3.78 24.97
N GLU A 977 13.13 4.42 24.28
CA GLU A 977 14.55 4.03 24.22
C GLU A 977 14.75 2.55 23.85
N ASP A 978 15.32 1.77 24.77
CA ASP A 978 15.62 0.34 24.64
C ASP A 978 14.45 -0.57 25.06
N LYS A 979 13.37 0.00 25.61
CA LYS A 979 12.20 -0.79 25.99
C LYS A 979 11.47 -1.25 24.72
N PRO A 980 11.14 -2.54 24.59
CA PRO A 980 10.40 -3.01 23.41
C PRO A 980 9.06 -2.30 23.24
N TYR A 981 8.80 -1.86 22.02
CA TYR A 981 7.50 -1.34 21.58
C TYR A 981 7.24 -1.74 20.13
N LEU A 982 5.97 -1.68 19.72
CA LEU A 982 5.55 -1.90 18.34
C LEU A 982 4.81 -0.66 17.82
N ILE A 983 5.22 -0.12 16.68
CA ILE A 983 4.44 0.89 15.95
C ILE A 983 3.74 0.20 14.79
N LEU A 984 2.41 0.17 14.81
CA LEU A 984 1.57 -0.33 13.73
C LEU A 984 1.03 0.84 12.92
N GLU A 985 1.43 0.92 11.66
CA GLU A 985 0.90 1.87 10.68
C GLU A 985 -0.06 1.12 9.75
N LEU A 986 -1.32 1.57 9.71
CA LEU A 986 -2.38 0.98 8.87
C LEU A 986 -2.84 1.96 7.77
N ASP A 987 -3.51 1.44 6.74
CA ASP A 987 -4.07 2.24 5.65
C ASP A 987 -5.38 1.61 5.15
N GLU A 988 -5.83 1.94 3.94
CA GLU A 988 -7.06 1.46 3.28
C GLU A 988 -7.19 -0.08 3.14
N HIS A 989 -6.11 -0.82 3.33
CA HIS A 989 -6.08 -2.28 3.19
C HIS A 989 -7.07 -2.99 4.12
N SER A 990 -7.49 -4.18 3.71
CA SER A 990 -8.38 -5.06 4.47
C SER A 990 -7.70 -6.34 4.97
N ALA A 991 -6.39 -6.50 4.73
CA ALA A 991 -5.66 -7.71 5.03
C ALA A 991 -5.09 -7.72 6.46
N VAL A 992 -5.58 -8.66 7.29
CA VAL A 992 -5.18 -8.83 8.71
C VAL A 992 -3.83 -9.55 8.85
N ALA A 993 -3.44 -10.41 7.91
CA ALA A 993 -2.28 -11.29 8.03
C ALA A 993 -0.94 -10.58 8.30
N GLY A 994 -0.68 -9.45 7.61
CA GLY A 994 0.55 -8.67 7.82
C GLY A 994 0.63 -8.08 9.24
N MET A 995 -0.50 -7.58 9.76
CA MET A 995 -0.60 -7.11 11.13
C MET A 995 -0.38 -8.25 12.13
N MET A 996 -0.98 -9.42 11.90
CA MET A 996 -0.85 -10.58 12.79
C MET A 996 0.59 -11.04 12.96
N THR A 997 1.36 -11.12 11.88
CA THR A 997 2.78 -11.49 11.97
C THR A 997 3.57 -10.52 12.85
N ARG A 998 3.29 -9.21 12.78
CA ARG A 998 3.91 -8.21 13.66
C ARG A 998 3.49 -8.38 15.12
N LEU A 999 2.21 -8.66 15.37
CA LEU A 999 1.70 -8.90 16.72
C LEU A 999 2.31 -10.14 17.38
N GLU A 1000 2.46 -11.23 16.62
CA GLU A 1000 3.09 -12.47 17.10
C GLU A 1000 4.58 -12.28 17.39
N ALA A 1001 5.31 -11.65 16.48
CA ALA A 1001 6.71 -11.33 16.71
C ALA A 1001 6.89 -10.43 17.93
N PHE A 1002 6.04 -9.40 18.09
CA PHE A 1002 6.07 -8.53 19.25
C PHE A 1002 5.73 -9.27 20.55
N ARG A 1003 4.76 -10.19 20.55
CA ARG A 1003 4.48 -11.06 21.69
C ARG A 1003 5.73 -11.83 22.12
N ASN A 1004 6.39 -12.49 21.16
CA ASN A 1004 7.57 -13.31 21.45
C ASN A 1004 8.71 -12.45 22.02
N VAL A 1005 8.96 -11.25 21.46
CA VAL A 1005 9.95 -10.29 21.99
C VAL A 1005 9.62 -9.92 23.44
N VAL A 1006 8.36 -9.56 23.71
CA VAL A 1006 7.88 -9.18 25.04
C VAL A 1006 8.04 -10.33 26.05
N GLU A 1007 7.65 -11.54 25.67
CA GLU A 1007 7.79 -12.75 26.49
C GLU A 1007 9.26 -13.06 26.81
N ASN A 1008 10.16 -12.94 25.83
CA ASN A 1008 11.60 -13.16 26.00
C ASN A 1008 12.21 -12.13 26.97
N VAL A 1009 11.83 -10.85 26.83
CA VAL A 1009 12.31 -9.79 27.73
C VAL A 1009 11.82 -10.01 29.16
N MET A 1010 10.57 -10.44 29.35
CA MET A 1010 10.04 -10.81 30.67
C MET A 1010 10.74 -12.03 31.28
N GLN A 1011 11.05 -13.05 30.48
CA GLN A 1011 11.83 -14.21 30.94
C GLN A 1011 13.24 -13.80 31.39
N LYS A 1012 13.93 -12.95 30.62
CA LYS A 1012 15.26 -12.43 30.97
C LYS A 1012 15.24 -11.59 32.25
N GLY A 1013 14.24 -10.72 32.40
CA GLY A 1013 14.05 -9.92 33.60
C GLY A 1013 13.93 -10.79 34.86
N ARG A 1014 13.16 -11.88 34.77
CA ARG A 1014 13.02 -12.86 35.85
C ARG A 1014 14.32 -13.58 36.18
N ALA A 1015 15.05 -14.07 35.17
CA ALA A 1015 16.34 -14.73 35.37
C ALA A 1015 17.36 -13.82 36.06
N MET A 1016 17.44 -12.53 35.66
CA MET A 1016 18.32 -11.56 36.30
C MET A 1016 17.91 -11.22 37.74
N GLN A 1017 16.60 -11.13 38.02
CA GLN A 1017 16.12 -10.90 39.38
C GLN A 1017 16.39 -12.09 40.30
N ALA A 1018 16.23 -13.32 39.81
CA ALA A 1018 16.58 -14.54 40.53
C ALA A 1018 18.08 -14.56 40.87
N LEU A 1019 18.95 -14.28 39.89
CA LEU A 1019 20.40 -14.21 40.10
C LEU A 1019 20.80 -13.13 41.12
N ARG A 1020 20.15 -11.96 41.10
CA ARG A 1020 20.39 -10.89 42.09
C ARG A 1020 19.96 -11.30 43.50
N ARG A 1021 18.87 -12.05 43.65
CA ARG A 1021 18.42 -12.58 44.94
C ARG A 1021 19.37 -13.66 45.46
N GLU A 1022 19.90 -14.52 44.59
CA GLU A 1022 20.92 -15.51 44.96
C GLU A 1022 22.26 -14.88 45.35
N ILE A 1023 22.64 -13.74 44.77
CA ILE A 1023 23.88 -13.01 45.14
C ILE A 1023 23.69 -12.19 46.42
N SER A 1024 22.45 -11.82 46.76
CA SER A 1024 22.14 -11.01 47.96
C SER A 1024 21.86 -11.86 49.21
N ASN A 1025 21.63 -13.16 49.04
CA ASN A 1025 21.52 -14.16 50.11
C ASN A 1025 22.87 -14.87 50.28
#